data_AF-A0A522V746-F1
#
_entry.id   AF-A0A522V746-F1
#
_cell.length_a   1.000
_cell.length_b   1.000
_cell.length_c   1.000
_cell.angle_alpha   90.00
_cell.angle_beta   90.00
_cell.angle_gamma   90.00
#
_symmetry.space_group_name_H-M   'P 1'
#
loop_
_entity.id
_entity.type
_entity.pdbx_description
1 polymer ?
#
loop_
_entity_poly.entity_id
_entity_poly.type
_entity_poly.pdbx_seq_one_letter_code
_entity_poly.pdbx_strand_id
1 'polypeptide(L)'
;MSGYETLNYPQSESLLERITFKPDLLHVHNLHGNYFDLRELEKLSRRLPVVLTLHDAWLLAGHCAHSFSCVRWKTGCGSCPRLDIYPEILADNSRNNLRFRVELFSRSRLWVATPSQWLMDKVRASRIWPHVMGTKVIPNGFDLSVFTPGDKMEARRRLDLPQDKTILLFSANGIRSNVWKDFASMRLVLARLGALMERPPLLLALGETGEDEQLGAARISFRPFEPDGSKVADYYRAADLYLHMSLADTFPNVIAEALCCGLPVGATAVGGILEQVRSLAPLAGCEAQRRGPANGLLVASGDVEGMAGNLAELLTQPGLLSFLSANALEDRALYSHERMTGDYLDWFEEILHSQKSEAGMSDSKGPRISGWRDSLSEALAEGRPVNRVFGLNRGMPIDRHYIERFLACHAADLRGRALEISEPTYTQRFGGERVTQAQVLTAASDRSPADFKGDIADPATLPADAFDTMILVQTLHCIYDVKAALAGARRALKPGGVLLATLPGITQVSRYDMDRWGDFWRMTSKAAGRLFAEVFHEDEVEVTCFGNAAAATAFLNGLAVEDMPEELLDLWDPDYEMLIGVRVRKRPATGGRTGSARLRLPFDPPVILMYHRVADLASDPQCLAVSPSRFDDHMRLLSSLGRPVALENMAAIMEEGQLPERAFVVTFDDGYEDNLTQAKPVLEHYGIPATVFVTAGMVGGDREFWWDELERLLLLPGRLPDRFSVTLESGETTVELGAHTELDEKTWRDLAAWTVLDETDPTPRHTLYRLLHRLIYQIGDDATRQSVLHFVRSWAGREATGRLTHRVLGPKQIGRLAEGGLVEVGAHTLTHPVLSALGAAEQRREILESRRLLEEWAGRSVRAFAYPYGGEGSFTDETVGMLKEAGFHSAAATFTGAVRRTDRLFALPRLCVRNWSAEELRHQIEACRAE
;
A
#
# COMPACT_ATOMS: atom_id res chain seq x y z
N MET A 1 20.68 -15.62 -13.52
CA MET A 1 21.65 -15.33 -14.60
C MET A 1 21.86 -13.84 -14.89
N SER A 2 21.04 -12.89 -14.42
CA SER A 2 20.95 -11.65 -15.22
C SER A 2 22.13 -10.67 -15.06
N GLY A 3 22.52 -10.23 -13.86
CA GLY A 3 23.41 -9.06 -13.70
C GLY A 3 22.80 -7.73 -14.19
N TYR A 4 21.69 -7.78 -14.94
CA TYR A 4 20.85 -6.66 -15.32
C TYR A 4 20.00 -6.23 -14.14
N GLU A 5 19.90 -4.92 -13.97
CA GLU A 5 18.96 -4.31 -13.03
C GLU A 5 17.53 -4.52 -13.52
N THR A 6 16.63 -4.85 -12.61
CA THR A 6 15.22 -5.03 -12.92
C THR A 6 14.63 -3.68 -13.28
N LEU A 7 14.31 -3.47 -14.56
CA LEU A 7 13.68 -2.25 -15.07
C LEU A 7 12.22 -2.51 -15.45
N ASN A 8 11.58 -3.59 -15.00
CA ASN A 8 10.24 -3.95 -15.46
C ASN A 8 9.15 -3.45 -14.50
N TYR A 9 8.90 -2.14 -14.51
CA TYR A 9 7.81 -1.50 -13.76
C TYR A 9 6.85 -0.82 -14.74
N PRO A 10 5.97 -1.59 -15.41
CA PRO A 10 5.09 -1.07 -16.46
C PRO A 10 4.11 0.00 -15.96
N GLN A 11 3.88 0.08 -14.65
CA GLN A 11 3.15 1.19 -14.03
C GLN A 11 3.81 2.55 -14.31
N SER A 12 5.13 2.59 -14.53
CA SER A 12 5.85 3.80 -14.93
C SER A 12 5.46 4.29 -16.34
N GLU A 13 5.07 3.39 -17.26
CA GLU A 13 4.69 3.78 -18.63
C GLU A 13 3.42 4.64 -18.62
N SER A 14 2.50 4.28 -17.73
CA SER A 14 1.22 4.98 -17.53
C SER A 14 1.29 5.97 -16.37
N LEU A 15 2.48 6.38 -15.91
CA LEU A 15 2.62 7.28 -14.74
C LEU A 15 1.81 8.57 -14.91
N LEU A 16 1.94 9.22 -16.07
CA LEU A 16 1.17 10.45 -16.37
C LEU A 16 -0.31 10.17 -16.70
N GLU A 17 -0.67 8.92 -16.97
CA GLU A 17 -2.03 8.49 -17.27
C GLU A 17 -2.79 8.07 -16.01
N ARG A 18 -2.07 7.69 -14.95
CA ARG A 18 -2.60 7.29 -13.63
C ARG A 18 -2.81 8.46 -12.68
N ILE A 19 -2.19 9.60 -12.96
CA ILE A 19 -2.34 10.81 -12.15
C ILE A 19 -3.51 11.64 -12.68
N THR A 20 -4.38 12.02 -11.75
CA THR A 20 -5.64 12.72 -12.03
C THR A 20 -5.43 14.22 -12.28
N PHE A 21 -4.21 14.68 -12.46
CA PHE A 21 -3.92 16.07 -12.80
C PHE A 21 -2.76 16.10 -13.77
N LYS A 22 -2.69 17.12 -14.63
CA LYS A 22 -1.54 17.33 -15.50
C LYS A 22 -0.46 18.10 -14.72
N PRO A 23 0.66 17.47 -14.34
CA PRO A 23 1.74 18.20 -13.67
C PRO A 23 2.46 19.11 -14.66
N ASP A 24 2.92 20.26 -14.20
CA ASP A 24 3.79 21.16 -14.99
C ASP A 24 5.23 20.63 -15.06
N LEU A 25 5.66 19.90 -14.04
CA LEU A 25 6.99 19.34 -13.88
C LEU A 25 6.89 18.04 -13.09
N LEU A 26 7.76 17.07 -13.40
CA LEU A 26 7.88 15.84 -12.64
C LEU A 26 9.16 15.88 -11.81
N HIS A 27 9.04 15.82 -10.48
CA HIS A 27 10.18 15.71 -9.58
C HIS A 27 10.30 14.28 -9.06
N VAL A 28 11.34 13.59 -9.50
CA VAL A 28 11.62 12.20 -9.15
C VAL A 28 12.84 12.09 -8.25
N HIS A 29 12.80 11.16 -7.31
CA HIS A 29 13.88 10.89 -6.37
C HIS A 29 14.38 9.46 -6.54
N ASN A 30 15.70 9.31 -6.64
CA ASN A 30 16.47 8.07 -6.53
C ASN A 30 15.79 6.79 -7.09
N LEU A 31 15.76 6.66 -8.41
CA LEU A 31 14.94 5.70 -9.16
C LEU A 31 15.45 4.24 -9.18
N HIS A 32 16.05 3.77 -8.08
CA HIS A 32 16.35 2.36 -7.85
C HIS A 32 15.62 1.84 -6.60
N GLY A 33 15.52 0.53 -6.43
CA GLY A 33 14.72 -0.06 -5.34
C GLY A 33 13.37 -0.61 -5.80
N ASN A 34 13.29 -1.05 -7.05
CA ASN A 34 12.21 -1.88 -7.56
C ASN A 34 10.80 -1.23 -7.61
N TYR A 35 10.69 0.03 -8.03
CA TYR A 35 9.39 0.71 -8.19
C TYR A 35 9.26 1.58 -9.46
N PHE A 36 10.32 1.72 -10.27
CA PHE A 36 10.31 2.60 -11.44
C PHE A 36 11.12 2.05 -12.62
N ASP A 37 10.56 2.09 -13.83
CA ASP A 37 11.24 1.72 -15.07
C ASP A 37 11.98 2.92 -15.65
N LEU A 38 13.31 2.90 -15.57
CA LEU A 38 14.15 3.97 -16.09
C LEU A 38 13.89 4.29 -17.57
N ARG A 39 13.47 3.32 -18.39
CA ARG A 39 13.21 3.54 -19.82
C ARG A 39 12.13 4.61 -20.06
N GLU A 40 11.25 4.81 -19.09
CA GLU A 40 10.18 5.80 -19.17
C GLU A 40 10.67 7.23 -18.96
N LEU A 41 11.86 7.46 -18.41
CA LEU A 41 12.43 8.81 -18.27
C LEU A 41 12.52 9.54 -19.61
N GLU A 42 12.83 8.83 -20.70
CA GLU A 42 12.88 9.44 -22.02
C GLU A 42 11.49 9.91 -22.47
N LYS A 43 10.47 9.07 -22.34
CA LYS A 43 9.11 9.41 -22.76
C LYS A 43 8.54 10.52 -21.88
N LEU A 44 8.76 10.44 -20.58
CA LEU A 44 8.30 11.42 -19.60
C LEU A 44 8.96 12.78 -19.81
N SER A 45 10.29 12.82 -19.98
CA SER A 45 11.05 14.07 -20.17
C SER A 45 10.79 14.77 -21.51
N ARG A 46 10.18 14.08 -22.48
CA ARG A 46 9.66 14.71 -23.70
C ARG A 46 8.30 15.39 -23.51
N ARG A 47 7.52 14.92 -22.55
CA ARG A 47 6.16 15.41 -22.27
C ARG A 47 6.20 16.56 -21.28
N LEU A 48 7.07 16.49 -20.29
CA LEU A 48 7.18 17.45 -19.18
C LEU A 48 8.66 17.60 -18.76
N PRO A 49 9.05 18.74 -18.17
CA PRO A 49 10.33 18.85 -17.49
C PRO A 49 10.43 17.81 -16.38
N VAL A 50 11.59 17.14 -16.29
CA VAL A 50 11.84 16.14 -15.24
C VAL A 50 13.05 16.55 -14.42
N VAL A 51 12.81 16.86 -13.14
CA VAL A 51 13.87 17.08 -12.15
C VAL A 51 14.13 15.76 -11.43
N LEU A 52 15.38 15.35 -11.40
CA LEU A 52 15.85 14.11 -10.79
C LEU A 52 16.80 14.43 -9.63
N THR A 53 16.34 14.22 -8.40
CA THR A 53 17.19 14.33 -7.22
C THR A 53 17.87 12.99 -6.94
N LEU A 54 19.21 13.00 -7.01
CA LEU A 54 20.05 11.87 -6.65
C LEU A 54 20.34 11.89 -5.16
N HIS A 55 20.04 10.79 -4.48
CA HIS A 55 20.39 10.59 -3.06
C HIS A 55 21.65 9.72 -2.87
N ASP A 56 22.12 9.09 -3.95
CA ASP A 56 23.35 8.32 -4.00
C ASP A 56 23.95 8.30 -5.43
N ALA A 57 25.00 7.50 -5.64
CA ALA A 57 25.75 7.46 -6.89
C ALA A 57 25.31 6.34 -7.85
N TRP A 58 24.19 5.65 -7.58
CA TRP A 58 23.75 4.48 -8.35
C TRP A 58 23.59 4.78 -9.85
N LEU A 59 22.91 5.88 -10.19
CA LEU A 59 22.71 6.32 -11.58
C LEU A 59 24.02 6.72 -12.29
N LEU A 60 25.12 6.90 -11.54
CA LEU A 60 26.43 7.25 -12.08
C LEU A 60 27.30 6.01 -12.37
N ALA A 61 26.91 4.85 -11.83
CA ALA A 61 27.71 3.63 -11.83
C ALA A 61 27.02 2.47 -12.55
N GLY A 62 27.61 1.27 -12.48
CA GLY A 62 27.08 0.07 -13.13
C GLY A 62 26.05 -0.70 -12.30
N HIS A 63 26.07 -0.59 -10.97
CA HIS A 63 25.02 -1.13 -10.10
C HIS A 63 25.14 -0.63 -8.67
N CYS A 64 26.33 -0.21 -8.23
CA CYS A 64 26.58 0.16 -6.85
C CYS A 64 26.09 1.58 -6.53
N ALA A 65 25.33 1.74 -5.45
CA ALA A 65 24.95 3.06 -4.92
C ALA A 65 26.14 3.82 -4.31
N HIS A 66 27.20 3.09 -3.91
CA HIS A 66 28.46 3.67 -3.48
C HIS A 66 29.67 2.95 -4.08
N SER A 67 30.61 3.74 -4.62
CA SER A 67 31.78 3.20 -5.33
C SER A 67 32.99 2.93 -4.43
N PHE A 68 32.98 3.39 -3.18
CA PHE A 68 34.17 3.45 -2.31
C PHE A 68 35.37 4.02 -3.08
N SER A 69 36.50 3.32 -3.11
CA SER A 69 37.71 3.68 -3.87
C SER A 69 37.62 3.40 -5.37
N CYS A 70 36.59 2.71 -5.86
CA CYS A 70 36.42 2.43 -7.27
C CYS A 70 36.08 3.72 -8.04
N VAL A 71 36.86 4.01 -9.09
CA VAL A 71 36.67 5.18 -9.97
C VAL A 71 36.12 4.82 -11.35
N ARG A 72 35.80 3.54 -11.59
CA ARG A 72 35.35 3.04 -12.91
C ARG A 72 34.02 3.65 -13.37
N TRP A 73 33.21 4.20 -12.47
CA TRP A 73 32.01 4.96 -12.84
C TRP A 73 32.33 6.21 -13.68
N LYS A 74 33.56 6.76 -13.61
CA LYS A 74 34.00 7.89 -14.45
C LYS A 74 34.28 7.47 -15.89
N THR A 75 34.96 6.34 -16.08
CA THR A 75 35.53 5.94 -17.37
C THR A 75 34.77 4.80 -18.04
N GLY A 76 34.09 3.96 -17.27
CA GLY A 76 33.32 2.79 -17.71
C GLY A 76 33.41 1.63 -16.71
N CYS A 77 32.26 1.07 -16.31
CA CYS A 77 32.16 -0.11 -15.45
C CYS A 77 32.48 -1.42 -16.21
N GLY A 78 32.61 -2.52 -15.47
CA GLY A 78 32.98 -3.86 -15.94
C GLY A 78 34.02 -4.52 -15.04
N SER A 79 34.03 -5.85 -15.00
CA SER A 79 34.84 -6.68 -14.10
C SER A 79 34.69 -6.22 -12.64
N CYS A 80 33.44 -6.03 -12.19
CA CYS A 80 33.14 -5.41 -10.91
C CYS A 80 33.75 -6.22 -9.76
N PRO A 81 34.55 -5.61 -8.88
CA PRO A 81 35.22 -6.33 -7.79
C PRO A 81 34.29 -6.65 -6.61
N ARG A 82 33.10 -6.05 -6.58
CA ARG A 82 32.12 -6.13 -5.49
C ARG A 82 30.75 -6.18 -6.10
N LEU A 83 30.22 -7.39 -6.29
CA LEU A 83 28.87 -7.60 -6.80
C LEU A 83 27.83 -7.58 -5.68
N ASP A 84 28.28 -7.85 -4.45
CA ASP A 84 27.58 -7.90 -3.17
C ASP A 84 27.25 -6.53 -2.58
N ILE A 85 27.83 -5.45 -3.11
CA ILE A 85 27.52 -4.09 -2.62
C ILE A 85 26.19 -3.62 -3.18
N TYR A 86 25.37 -3.04 -2.31
CA TYR A 86 24.02 -2.62 -2.65
C TYR A 86 23.97 -1.58 -3.80
N PRO A 87 22.98 -1.68 -4.70
CA PRO A 87 22.17 -2.87 -4.97
C PRO A 87 23.01 -4.06 -5.48
N GLU A 88 22.85 -5.21 -4.83
CA GLU A 88 23.57 -6.43 -5.19
C GLU A 88 23.15 -6.95 -6.57
N ILE A 89 24.09 -7.47 -7.36
CA ILE A 89 23.83 -8.14 -8.64
C ILE A 89 24.46 -9.52 -8.67
N LEU A 90 23.72 -10.53 -9.12
CA LEU A 90 24.16 -11.95 -9.04
C LEU A 90 25.23 -12.35 -10.09
N ALA A 91 25.46 -11.50 -11.08
CA ALA A 91 26.47 -11.70 -12.13
C ALA A 91 26.98 -10.34 -12.60
N ASP A 92 28.26 -10.24 -12.97
CA ASP A 92 28.81 -8.96 -13.42
C ASP A 92 28.30 -8.58 -14.81
N ASN A 93 27.37 -7.64 -14.84
CA ASN A 93 26.92 -6.96 -16.04
C ASN A 93 27.03 -5.43 -15.90
N SER A 94 27.84 -4.98 -14.94
CA SER A 94 27.99 -3.57 -14.55
C SER A 94 28.37 -2.65 -15.72
N ARG A 95 29.13 -3.16 -16.71
CA ARG A 95 29.46 -2.45 -17.96
C ARG A 95 28.22 -2.07 -18.76
N ASN A 96 27.32 -3.03 -18.96
CA ASN A 96 26.15 -2.85 -19.81
C ASN A 96 25.10 -1.99 -19.10
N ASN A 97 24.93 -2.14 -17.79
CA ASN A 97 24.03 -1.29 -17.00
C ASN A 97 24.47 0.19 -17.05
N LEU A 98 25.75 0.50 -16.85
CA LEU A 98 26.24 1.88 -16.99
C LEU A 98 26.06 2.40 -18.43
N ARG A 99 26.33 1.56 -19.44
CA ARG A 99 26.12 1.93 -20.85
C ARG A 99 24.66 2.29 -21.12
N PHE A 100 23.73 1.47 -20.64
CA PHE A 100 22.29 1.70 -20.76
C PHE A 100 21.88 3.05 -20.13
N ARG A 101 22.35 3.35 -18.92
CA ARG A 101 22.04 4.64 -18.26
C ARG A 101 22.57 5.83 -19.04
N VAL A 102 23.81 5.78 -19.52
CA VAL A 102 24.39 6.87 -20.33
C VAL A 102 23.58 7.08 -21.61
N GLU A 103 23.20 6.01 -22.29
CA GLU A 103 22.35 6.08 -23.48
C GLU A 103 20.97 6.69 -23.18
N LEU A 104 20.33 6.25 -22.09
CA LEU A 104 19.05 6.78 -21.65
C LEU A 104 19.12 8.28 -21.35
N PHE A 105 20.12 8.73 -20.58
CA PHE A 105 20.33 10.14 -20.29
C PHE A 105 20.54 10.95 -21.56
N SER A 106 21.31 10.42 -22.54
CA SER A 106 21.55 11.10 -23.81
C SER A 106 20.28 11.32 -24.65
N ARG A 107 19.23 10.53 -24.41
CA ARG A 107 17.93 10.59 -25.10
C ARG A 107 16.85 11.33 -24.29
N SER A 108 17.14 11.67 -23.04
CA SER A 108 16.21 12.28 -22.09
C SER A 108 16.55 13.76 -21.86
N ARG A 109 15.60 14.52 -21.29
CA ARG A 109 15.79 15.92 -20.88
C ARG A 109 15.65 16.05 -19.37
N LEU A 110 16.74 15.81 -18.66
CA LEU A 110 16.75 15.69 -17.20
C LEU A 110 17.52 16.84 -16.55
N TRP A 111 16.90 17.50 -15.58
CA TRP A 111 17.57 18.39 -14.63
C TRP A 111 17.95 17.58 -13.40
N VAL A 112 19.14 17.80 -12.86
CA VAL A 112 19.68 16.95 -11.78
C VAL A 112 19.94 17.77 -10.52
N ALA A 113 19.33 17.35 -9.41
CA ALA A 113 19.64 17.87 -8.08
C ALA A 113 20.40 16.86 -7.23
N THR A 114 21.21 17.37 -6.32
CA THR A 114 21.90 16.56 -5.28
C THR A 114 21.82 17.26 -3.92
N PRO A 115 21.82 16.52 -2.81
CA PRO A 115 21.83 17.11 -1.47
C PRO A 115 23.20 17.67 -1.06
N SER A 116 24.27 17.32 -1.78
CA SER A 116 25.64 17.73 -1.48
C SER A 116 26.44 18.07 -2.74
N GLN A 117 27.41 18.96 -2.58
CA GLN A 117 28.37 19.34 -3.61
C GLN A 117 29.26 18.15 -3.99
N TRP A 118 29.63 17.30 -3.03
CA TRP A 118 30.40 16.08 -3.24
C TRP A 118 29.71 15.14 -4.24
N LEU A 119 28.39 14.92 -4.10
CA LEU A 119 27.66 14.11 -5.05
C LEU A 119 27.51 14.83 -6.40
N MET A 120 27.33 16.15 -6.40
CA MET A 120 27.31 16.94 -7.65
C MET A 120 28.63 16.86 -8.40
N ASP A 121 29.75 16.85 -7.71
CA ASP A 121 31.08 16.70 -8.33
C ASP A 121 31.26 15.29 -8.91
N LYS A 122 30.65 14.27 -8.29
CA LYS A 122 30.52 12.96 -8.92
C LYS A 122 29.64 13.00 -10.16
N VAL A 123 28.50 13.69 -10.14
CA VAL A 123 27.66 13.87 -11.35
C VAL A 123 28.50 14.48 -12.48
N ARG A 124 29.19 15.60 -12.22
CA ARG A 124 30.03 16.31 -13.19
C ARG A 124 31.20 15.48 -13.74
N ALA A 125 31.77 14.61 -12.91
CA ALA A 125 32.86 13.71 -13.31
C ALA A 125 32.37 12.40 -13.97
N SER A 126 31.05 12.16 -13.99
CA SER A 126 30.47 10.93 -14.53
C SER A 126 30.22 11.00 -16.03
N ARG A 127 29.89 9.85 -16.62
CA ARG A 127 29.57 9.77 -18.04
C ARG A 127 28.19 10.33 -18.42
N ILE A 128 27.31 10.60 -17.46
CA ILE A 128 25.99 11.19 -17.74
C ILE A 128 26.05 12.72 -17.83
N TRP A 129 27.10 13.37 -17.30
CA TRP A 129 27.23 14.84 -17.24
C TRP A 129 26.94 15.57 -18.56
N PRO A 130 27.47 15.13 -19.72
CA PRO A 130 27.22 15.82 -20.99
C PRO A 130 25.75 15.84 -21.44
N HIS A 131 24.88 15.08 -20.76
CA HIS A 131 23.48 14.87 -21.10
C HIS A 131 22.51 15.49 -20.08
N VAL A 132 23.02 16.19 -19.06
CA VAL A 132 22.20 16.86 -18.05
C VAL A 132 21.85 18.29 -18.51
N MET A 133 20.58 18.67 -18.37
CA MET A 133 20.07 19.97 -18.85
C MET A 133 20.43 21.13 -17.92
N GLY A 134 20.45 20.87 -16.61
CA GLY A 134 20.80 21.83 -15.59
C GLY A 134 20.98 21.14 -14.25
N THR A 135 21.70 21.79 -13.34
CA THR A 135 21.99 21.21 -12.02
C THR A 135 21.81 22.21 -10.90
N LYS A 136 21.30 21.74 -9.75
CA LYS A 136 21.27 22.53 -8.51
C LYS A 136 21.67 21.66 -7.31
N VAL A 137 22.47 22.20 -6.40
CA VAL A 137 22.76 21.55 -5.12
C VAL A 137 21.77 22.10 -4.12
N ILE A 138 20.89 21.26 -3.58
CA ILE A 138 19.85 21.64 -2.64
C ILE A 138 19.93 20.71 -1.43
N PRO A 139 20.59 21.13 -0.33
CA PRO A 139 20.70 20.34 0.89
C PRO A 139 19.35 19.97 1.48
N ASN A 140 19.28 18.78 2.08
CA ASN A 140 18.06 18.33 2.76
C ASN A 140 17.69 19.29 3.91
N GLY A 141 16.39 19.53 4.07
CA GLY A 141 15.80 20.36 5.11
C GLY A 141 15.00 19.53 6.11
N PHE A 142 14.74 20.12 7.29
CA PHE A 142 14.04 19.51 8.42
C PHE A 142 13.06 20.50 9.05
N ASP A 143 12.05 19.96 9.73
CA ASP A 143 11.12 20.76 10.52
C ASP A 143 11.85 21.27 11.77
N LEU A 144 12.18 22.56 11.75
CA LEU A 144 12.89 23.20 12.85
C LEU A 144 12.01 23.40 14.08
N SER A 145 10.68 23.22 14.01
CA SER A 145 9.85 23.17 15.21
C SER A 145 10.07 21.88 16.01
N VAL A 146 10.42 20.78 15.32
CA VAL A 146 10.74 19.47 15.89
C VAL A 146 12.22 19.40 16.29
N PHE A 147 13.12 19.60 15.32
CA PHE A 147 14.57 19.54 15.54
C PHE A 147 15.10 20.91 15.96
N THR A 148 15.02 21.15 17.25
CA THR A 148 15.45 22.40 17.90
C THR A 148 16.15 22.08 19.22
N PRO A 149 17.04 22.98 19.70
CA PRO A 149 17.62 22.85 21.02
C PRO A 149 16.54 22.82 22.10
N GLY A 150 16.85 22.16 23.20
CA GLY A 150 15.98 22.09 24.37
C GLY A 150 16.76 21.81 25.64
N ASP A 151 16.05 21.70 26.76
CA ASP A 151 16.65 21.36 28.03
C ASP A 151 17.12 19.88 28.01
N LYS A 152 18.45 19.71 28.08
CA LYS A 152 19.12 18.41 28.09
C LYS A 152 18.69 17.53 29.27
N MET A 153 18.59 18.09 30.47
CA MET A 153 18.27 17.33 31.68
C MET A 153 16.83 16.86 31.65
N GLU A 154 15.94 17.70 31.14
CA GLU A 154 14.55 17.33 30.93
C GLU A 154 14.39 16.25 29.84
N ALA A 155 15.11 16.36 28.72
CA ALA A 155 15.12 15.32 27.69
C ALA A 155 15.61 13.97 28.25
N ARG A 156 16.67 13.99 29.07
CA ARG A 156 17.15 12.78 29.77
C ARG A 156 16.12 12.21 30.73
N ARG A 157 15.35 13.04 31.45
CA ARG A 157 14.26 12.55 32.33
C ARG A 157 13.16 11.86 31.54
N ARG A 158 12.73 12.44 30.42
CA ARG A 158 11.69 11.84 29.56
C ARG A 158 12.12 10.49 28.97
N LEU A 159 13.39 10.35 28.65
CA LEU A 159 13.97 9.14 28.05
C LEU A 159 14.51 8.12 29.07
N ASP A 160 14.33 8.37 30.37
CA ASP A 160 14.90 7.56 31.46
C ASP A 160 16.42 7.33 31.32
N LEU A 161 17.15 8.42 31.07
CA LEU A 161 18.59 8.43 30.86
C LEU A 161 19.35 8.98 32.07
N PRO A 162 20.59 8.50 32.31
CA PRO A 162 21.42 8.95 33.42
C PRO A 162 21.73 10.44 33.32
N GLN A 163 21.58 11.15 34.45
CA GLN A 163 21.69 12.60 34.52
C GLN A 163 23.15 13.08 34.62
N ASP A 164 24.04 12.26 35.18
CA ASP A 164 25.42 12.59 35.53
C ASP A 164 26.47 12.04 34.55
N LYS A 165 26.04 11.34 33.49
CA LYS A 165 26.92 10.74 32.49
C LYS A 165 27.08 11.60 31.25
N THR A 166 28.25 11.49 30.62
CA THR A 166 28.46 11.93 29.24
C THR A 166 27.81 10.92 28.29
N ILE A 167 26.95 11.40 27.39
CA ILE A 167 26.19 10.59 26.45
C ILE A 167 26.61 10.92 25.01
N LEU A 168 27.07 9.91 24.28
CA LEU A 168 27.21 9.96 22.83
C LEU A 168 25.95 9.40 22.17
N LEU A 169 25.54 9.96 21.04
CA LEU A 169 24.44 9.44 20.25
C LEU A 169 24.93 8.97 18.88
N PHE A 170 24.42 7.83 18.44
CA PHE A 170 24.52 7.34 17.08
C PHE A 170 23.14 6.82 16.66
N SER A 171 22.73 7.11 15.42
CA SER A 171 21.42 6.70 14.90
C SER A 171 21.55 6.13 13.50
N ALA A 172 21.02 4.92 13.28
CA ALA A 172 20.93 4.29 11.97
C ALA A 172 19.93 3.13 11.97
N ASN A 173 19.36 2.83 10.80
CA ASN A 173 18.58 1.61 10.59
C ASN A 173 19.52 0.40 10.41
N GLY A 174 19.29 -0.68 11.17
CA GLY A 174 20.08 -1.91 11.11
C GLY A 174 21.55 -1.69 11.48
N ILE A 175 21.79 -1.04 12.63
CA ILE A 175 23.10 -0.56 13.11
C ILE A 175 24.21 -1.61 12.95
N ARG A 176 24.02 -2.82 13.49
CA ARG A 176 25.07 -3.86 13.54
C ARG A 176 25.33 -4.52 12.19
N SER A 177 24.33 -4.60 11.32
CA SER A 177 24.43 -5.21 9.98
C SER A 177 24.84 -4.22 8.89
N ASN A 178 24.79 -2.91 9.14
CA ASN A 178 25.03 -1.88 8.14
C ASN A 178 26.53 -1.58 7.99
N VAL A 179 27.14 -2.18 6.96
CA VAL A 179 28.57 -2.02 6.66
C VAL A 179 29.00 -0.58 6.38
N TRP A 180 28.11 0.31 5.95
CA TRP A 180 28.45 1.70 5.64
C TRP A 180 28.65 2.56 6.87
N LYS A 181 27.96 2.22 7.96
CA LYS A 181 27.98 3.00 9.21
C LYS A 181 29.09 2.56 10.17
N ASP A 182 29.94 1.64 9.72
CA ASP A 182 31.14 1.13 10.40
C ASP A 182 30.98 0.97 11.91
N PHE A 183 29.91 0.27 12.31
CA PHE A 183 29.63 0.05 13.73
C PHE A 183 30.80 -0.66 14.44
N ALA A 184 31.56 -1.48 13.71
CA ALA A 184 32.77 -2.11 14.21
C ALA A 184 33.84 -1.08 14.63
N SER A 185 34.19 -0.12 13.77
CA SER A 185 35.14 0.94 14.15
C SER A 185 34.61 1.79 15.30
N MET A 186 33.31 2.07 15.35
CA MET A 186 32.72 2.80 16.47
C MET A 186 32.81 2.04 17.79
N ARG A 187 32.58 0.72 17.81
CA ARG A 187 32.84 -0.12 19.00
C ARG A 187 34.29 -0.03 19.45
N LEU A 188 35.25 -0.04 18.51
CA LEU A 188 36.67 0.12 18.83
C LEU A 188 36.98 1.50 19.41
N VAL A 189 36.40 2.58 18.87
CA VAL A 189 36.53 3.94 19.44
C VAL A 189 36.01 3.96 20.87
N LEU A 190 34.84 3.36 21.14
CA LEU A 190 34.26 3.33 22.50
C LEU A 190 35.11 2.50 23.47
N ALA A 191 35.60 1.32 23.05
CA ALA A 191 36.51 0.53 23.86
C ALA A 191 37.81 1.31 24.16
N ARG A 192 38.31 2.07 23.19
CA ARG A 192 39.50 2.90 23.35
C ARG A 192 39.27 4.08 24.29
N LEU A 193 38.13 4.77 24.19
CA LEU A 193 37.73 5.79 25.16
C LEU A 193 37.64 5.22 26.58
N GLY A 194 37.14 3.98 26.73
CA GLY A 194 37.15 3.23 27.98
C GLY A 194 38.54 3.03 28.60
N ALA A 195 39.60 3.03 27.78
CA ALA A 195 40.98 2.92 28.24
C ALA A 195 41.67 4.28 28.46
N LEU A 196 41.21 5.33 27.78
CA LEU A 196 41.81 6.67 27.83
C LEU A 196 41.19 7.55 28.93
N MET A 197 39.96 7.27 29.36
CA MET A 197 39.20 8.12 30.28
C MET A 197 38.84 7.38 31.56
N GLU A 198 38.96 8.07 32.70
CA GLU A 198 38.51 7.53 33.99
C GLU A 198 36.99 7.35 34.05
N ARG A 199 36.24 8.22 33.36
CA ARG A 199 34.78 8.18 33.23
C ARG A 199 34.39 8.19 31.75
N PRO A 200 34.42 7.04 31.07
CA PRO A 200 34.09 6.98 29.65
C PRO A 200 32.59 7.22 29.40
N PRO A 201 32.23 7.68 28.18
CA PRO A 201 30.84 8.00 27.87
C PRO A 201 29.98 6.75 27.65
N LEU A 202 28.66 6.93 27.78
CA LEU A 202 27.63 6.00 27.32
C LEU A 202 27.30 6.30 25.86
N LEU A 203 27.39 5.31 24.96
CA LEU A 203 26.87 5.45 23.61
C LEU A 203 25.41 4.98 23.57
N LEU A 204 24.50 5.85 23.15
CA LEU A 204 23.14 5.48 22.77
C LEU A 204 23.10 5.17 21.27
N ALA A 205 22.71 3.95 20.94
CA ALA A 205 22.58 3.46 19.57
C ALA A 205 21.08 3.34 19.22
N LEU A 206 20.55 4.35 18.54
CA LEU A 206 19.13 4.47 18.19
C LEU A 206 18.84 3.86 16.82
N GLY A 207 17.81 3.02 16.72
CA GLY A 207 17.36 2.42 15.46
C GLY A 207 17.55 0.90 15.35
N GLU A 208 17.94 0.23 16.43
CA GLU A 208 18.01 -1.23 16.49
C GLU A 208 17.69 -1.73 17.90
N THR A 209 16.80 -2.73 18.00
CA THR A 209 16.55 -3.43 19.27
C THR A 209 17.69 -4.38 19.59
N GLY A 210 18.24 -4.29 20.80
CA GLY A 210 19.31 -5.17 21.26
C GLY A 210 19.59 -5.02 22.75
N GLU A 211 20.30 -6.00 23.31
CA GLU A 211 20.83 -5.89 24.67
C GLU A 211 21.99 -4.91 24.73
N ASP A 212 22.12 -4.22 25.87
CA ASP A 212 23.23 -3.33 26.13
C ASP A 212 24.58 -4.07 26.11
N GLU A 213 25.60 -3.43 25.52
CA GLU A 213 26.93 -4.01 25.35
C GLU A 213 27.94 -3.33 26.27
N GLN A 214 28.73 -4.11 27.00
CA GLN A 214 29.83 -3.60 27.83
C GLN A 214 31.18 -3.76 27.10
N LEU A 215 31.89 -2.65 26.91
CA LEU A 215 33.17 -2.59 26.21
C LEU A 215 34.26 -2.04 27.14
N GLY A 216 34.83 -2.93 27.97
CA GLY A 216 35.74 -2.51 29.03
C GLY A 216 35.01 -1.59 30.02
N ALA A 217 35.49 -0.36 30.21
CA ALA A 217 34.82 0.63 31.06
C ALA A 217 33.69 1.39 30.34
N ALA A 218 33.63 1.37 29.00
CA ALA A 218 32.58 2.02 28.21
C ALA A 218 31.35 1.11 28.01
N ARG A 219 30.19 1.70 27.71
CA ARG A 219 28.93 0.96 27.46
C ARG A 219 28.20 1.49 26.24
N ILE A 220 27.55 0.59 25.51
CA ILE A 220 26.60 0.90 24.45
C ILE A 220 25.21 0.47 24.92
N SER A 221 24.22 1.33 24.72
CA SER A 221 22.82 1.01 24.99
C SER A 221 21.98 1.16 23.74
N PHE A 222 21.31 0.09 23.35
CA PHE A 222 20.52 0.03 22.13
C PHE A 222 19.10 0.50 22.39
N ARG A 223 18.56 1.27 21.43
CA ARG A 223 17.19 1.77 21.47
C ARG A 223 16.50 1.39 20.15
N PRO A 224 15.25 0.90 20.23
CA PRO A 224 14.51 0.47 19.06
C PRO A 224 14.32 1.64 18.07
N PHE A 225 13.88 1.30 16.86
CA PHE A 225 13.41 2.30 15.91
C PHE A 225 12.28 3.14 16.52
N GLU A 226 12.39 4.45 16.41
CA GLU A 226 11.39 5.40 16.89
C GLU A 226 10.76 6.13 15.69
N PRO A 227 9.48 5.89 15.38
CA PRO A 227 8.80 6.54 14.26
C PRO A 227 8.44 8.00 14.54
N ASP A 228 8.36 8.43 15.80
CA ASP A 228 8.00 9.80 16.16
C ASP A 228 9.24 10.71 16.18
N GLY A 229 9.33 11.60 15.19
CA GLY A 229 10.41 12.59 15.07
C GLY A 229 10.58 13.48 16.31
N SER A 230 9.53 13.74 17.07
CA SER A 230 9.62 14.54 18.32
C SER A 230 10.38 13.80 19.41
N LYS A 231 10.21 12.48 19.51
CA LYS A 231 10.96 11.64 20.43
C LYS A 231 12.40 11.41 19.96
N VAL A 232 12.62 11.31 18.64
CA VAL A 232 13.97 11.29 18.07
C VAL A 232 14.71 12.59 18.43
N ALA A 233 14.05 13.76 18.34
CA ALA A 233 14.60 15.04 18.76
C ALA A 233 15.02 15.07 20.24
N ASP A 234 14.33 14.34 21.12
CA ASP A 234 14.72 14.22 22.52
C ASP A 234 16.04 13.46 22.71
N TYR A 235 16.34 12.45 21.89
CA TYR A 235 17.65 11.79 21.92
C TYR A 235 18.77 12.76 21.55
N TYR A 236 18.58 13.58 20.53
CA TYR A 236 19.55 14.62 20.15
C TYR A 236 19.75 15.65 21.27
N ARG A 237 18.68 16.08 21.95
CA ARG A 237 18.76 17.01 23.10
C ARG A 237 19.42 16.40 24.33
N ALA A 238 19.23 15.09 24.55
CA ALA A 238 19.76 14.38 25.71
C ALA A 238 21.28 14.10 25.60
N ALA A 239 21.80 14.01 24.38
CA ALA A 239 23.21 13.72 24.11
C ALA A 239 24.14 14.92 24.32
N ASP A 240 25.43 14.63 24.48
CA ASP A 240 26.50 15.61 24.59
C ASP A 240 27.28 15.78 23.27
N LEU A 241 27.36 14.71 22.47
CA LEU A 241 27.97 14.71 21.15
C LEU A 241 27.36 13.62 20.26
N TYR A 242 27.20 13.90 18.96
CA TYR A 242 26.81 12.91 17.97
C TYR A 242 28.05 12.25 17.35
N LEU A 243 28.12 10.92 17.33
CA LEU A 243 29.24 10.17 16.77
C LEU A 243 28.82 9.48 15.48
N HIS A 244 29.55 9.69 14.38
CA HIS A 244 29.22 9.16 13.05
C HIS A 244 30.44 8.59 12.32
N MET A 245 30.68 7.30 12.48
CA MET A 245 31.83 6.59 11.87
C MET A 245 31.44 5.95 10.54
N SER A 246 31.28 6.71 9.46
CA SER A 246 30.86 6.13 8.17
C SER A 246 32.03 5.85 7.22
N LEU A 247 31.96 4.75 6.48
CA LEU A 247 32.86 4.50 5.34
C LEU A 247 32.43 5.29 4.09
N ALA A 248 31.17 5.69 4.05
CA ALA A 248 30.52 6.33 2.92
C ALA A 248 29.24 7.04 3.38
N ASP A 249 29.04 8.29 2.99
CA ASP A 249 27.76 8.98 3.23
C ASP A 249 27.55 10.15 2.25
N THR A 250 26.38 10.25 1.63
CA THR A 250 26.11 11.28 0.61
C THR A 250 25.90 12.65 1.26
N PHE A 251 25.00 12.68 2.24
CA PHE A 251 24.59 13.86 3.01
C PHE A 251 23.72 13.36 4.18
N PRO A 252 24.33 12.88 5.28
CA PRO A 252 23.59 12.23 6.35
C PRO A 252 22.61 13.19 7.03
N ASN A 253 21.32 12.85 6.94
CA ASN A 253 20.25 13.58 7.60
C ASN A 253 20.46 13.67 9.11
N VAL A 254 20.89 12.57 9.73
CA VAL A 254 21.15 12.48 11.17
C VAL A 254 22.22 13.47 11.67
N ILE A 255 23.20 13.84 10.84
CA ILE A 255 24.18 14.88 11.18
C ILE A 255 23.52 16.26 11.14
N ALA A 256 22.68 16.54 10.14
CA ALA A 256 21.95 17.81 10.07
C ALA A 256 20.96 17.95 11.23
N GLU A 257 20.22 16.89 11.57
CA GLU A 257 19.32 16.84 12.74
C GLU A 257 20.08 17.14 14.05
N ALA A 258 21.24 16.50 14.25
CA ALA A 258 22.11 16.78 15.39
C ALA A 258 22.51 18.26 15.46
N LEU A 259 23.01 18.82 14.36
CA LEU A 259 23.41 20.23 14.29
C LEU A 259 22.24 21.19 14.55
N CYS A 260 21.04 20.89 14.03
CA CYS A 260 19.81 21.66 14.28
C CYS A 260 19.40 21.67 15.76
N CYS A 261 19.65 20.58 16.48
CA CYS A 261 19.47 20.50 17.94
C CYS A 261 20.64 21.11 18.73
N GLY A 262 21.67 21.63 18.06
CA GLY A 262 22.86 22.21 18.69
C GLY A 262 23.84 21.15 19.21
N LEU A 263 23.74 19.91 18.73
CA LEU A 263 24.59 18.81 19.15
C LEU A 263 25.88 18.79 18.29
N PRO A 264 27.06 18.98 18.90
CA PRO A 264 28.34 18.86 18.18
C PRO A 264 28.51 17.47 17.58
N VAL A 265 29.27 17.39 16.48
CA VAL A 265 29.42 16.13 15.71
C VAL A 265 30.87 15.69 15.64
N GLY A 266 31.16 14.46 16.04
CA GLY A 266 32.41 13.75 15.73
C GLY A 266 32.19 12.77 14.60
N ALA A 267 32.85 12.94 13.47
CA ALA A 267 32.60 12.11 12.30
C ALA A 267 33.85 11.78 11.48
N THR A 268 33.74 10.77 10.62
CA THR A 268 34.73 10.49 9.58
C THR A 268 34.59 11.47 8.41
N ALA A 269 35.71 11.91 7.86
CA ALA A 269 35.81 12.82 6.71
C ALA A 269 35.53 12.10 5.39
N VAL A 270 34.27 11.69 5.17
CA VAL A 270 33.84 11.03 3.93
C VAL A 270 32.60 11.71 3.33
N GLY A 271 32.56 11.74 2.00
CA GLY A 271 31.39 12.21 1.26
C GLY A 271 30.90 13.60 1.66
N GLY A 272 29.58 13.78 1.78
CA GLY A 272 28.98 15.08 2.12
C GLY A 272 29.10 15.48 3.59
N ILE A 273 29.67 14.63 4.45
CA ILE A 273 29.95 14.99 5.87
C ILE A 273 30.86 16.22 5.94
N LEU A 274 31.81 16.33 5.00
CA LEU A 274 32.73 17.46 4.89
C LEU A 274 32.04 18.81 4.64
N GLU A 275 30.78 18.79 4.16
CA GLU A 275 29.99 19.99 3.92
C GLU A 275 29.14 20.39 5.13
N GLN A 276 28.89 19.45 6.05
CA GLN A 276 28.07 19.65 7.25
C GLN A 276 28.94 19.94 8.49
N VAL A 277 30.09 19.27 8.61
CA VAL A 277 30.97 19.33 9.79
C VAL A 277 32.22 20.16 9.51
N ARG A 278 32.35 21.27 10.24
CA ARG A 278 33.56 22.10 10.30
C ARG A 278 34.41 21.65 11.49
N SER A 279 35.56 21.05 11.19
CA SER A 279 36.43 20.44 12.19
C SER A 279 37.24 21.47 12.99
N LEU A 280 37.45 21.21 14.28
CA LEU A 280 38.40 21.96 15.12
C LEU A 280 39.85 21.83 14.65
N ALA A 281 40.21 20.66 14.11
CA ALA A 281 41.54 20.38 13.59
C ALA A 281 41.50 20.37 12.05
N PRO A 282 42.42 21.09 11.37
CA PRO A 282 42.54 21.02 9.93
C PRO A 282 42.92 19.60 9.49
N LEU A 283 42.21 19.06 8.51
CA LEU A 283 42.51 17.76 7.92
C LEU A 283 43.34 17.96 6.65
N ALA A 284 44.50 17.32 6.58
CA ALA A 284 45.35 17.39 5.39
C ALA A 284 44.61 16.85 4.15
N GLY A 285 44.59 17.62 3.07
CA GLY A 285 43.93 17.24 1.81
C GLY A 285 42.42 17.48 1.76
N CYS A 286 41.82 18.12 2.78
CA CYS A 286 40.39 18.45 2.81
C CYS A 286 40.14 19.95 2.56
N GLU A 287 40.31 20.39 1.31
CA GLU A 287 40.15 21.81 0.90
C GLU A 287 38.69 22.26 0.78
N ALA A 288 37.73 21.33 0.80
CA ALA A 288 36.30 21.56 0.56
C ALA A 288 35.49 22.03 1.77
N GLN A 289 36.12 22.31 2.91
CA GLN A 289 35.40 22.70 4.13
C GLN A 289 34.79 24.11 3.99
N ARG A 290 33.55 24.25 4.45
CA ARG A 290 32.92 25.58 4.61
C ARG A 290 33.75 26.44 5.57
N ARG A 291 33.97 27.71 5.22
CA ARG A 291 34.65 28.68 6.08
C ARG A 291 33.73 29.06 7.24
N GLY A 292 34.23 29.01 8.47
CA GLY A 292 33.47 29.38 9.66
C GLY A 292 34.04 28.73 10.94
N PRO A 293 33.53 29.10 12.12
CA PRO A 293 33.94 28.50 13.38
C PRO A 293 33.49 27.02 13.45
N ALA A 294 34.31 26.18 14.07
CA ALA A 294 34.11 24.72 14.09
C ALA A 294 32.80 24.33 14.80
N ASN A 295 32.07 23.36 14.26
CA ASN A 295 30.86 22.78 14.85
C ASN A 295 31.06 21.29 15.23
N GLY A 296 32.27 20.74 15.01
CA GLY A 296 32.56 19.35 15.29
C GLY A 296 34.04 18.97 15.13
N LEU A 297 34.27 17.66 14.98
CA LEU A 297 35.55 17.03 14.75
C LEU A 297 35.47 16.10 13.55
N LEU A 298 36.53 16.09 12.75
CA LEU A 298 36.70 15.15 11.65
C LEU A 298 38.00 14.35 11.79
N VAL A 299 37.95 13.09 11.38
CA VAL A 299 39.13 12.21 11.23
C VAL A 299 39.08 11.48 9.89
N ALA A 300 40.20 10.91 9.44
CA ALA A 300 40.18 10.05 8.26
C ALA A 300 39.33 8.80 8.49
N SER A 301 38.74 8.24 7.43
CA SER A 301 38.00 6.98 7.53
C SER A 301 38.92 5.85 8.03
N GLY A 302 38.46 5.06 9.01
CA GLY A 302 39.24 4.01 9.66
C GLY A 302 40.20 4.48 10.77
N ASP A 303 40.32 5.79 11.02
CA ASP A 303 41.20 6.33 12.07
C ASP A 303 40.57 6.27 13.47
N VAL A 304 40.52 5.06 14.03
CA VAL A 304 39.96 4.78 15.35
C VAL A 304 40.74 5.49 16.48
N GLU A 305 42.07 5.45 16.43
CA GLU A 305 42.92 6.06 17.46
C GLU A 305 42.82 7.60 17.43
N GLY A 306 42.84 8.21 16.25
CA GLY A 306 42.63 9.64 16.09
C GLY A 306 41.26 10.07 16.60
N MET A 307 40.19 9.33 16.27
CA MET A 307 38.85 9.64 16.78
C MET A 307 38.79 9.54 18.31
N ALA A 308 39.26 8.44 18.88
CA ALA A 308 39.21 8.23 20.33
C ALA A 308 40.05 9.27 21.09
N GLY A 309 41.25 9.60 20.59
CA GLY A 309 42.10 10.63 21.17
C GLY A 309 41.46 12.01 21.13
N ASN A 310 40.95 12.43 19.98
CA ASN A 310 40.31 13.73 19.81
C ASN A 310 39.02 13.86 20.63
N LEU A 311 38.22 12.78 20.72
CA LEU A 311 37.04 12.75 21.58
C LEU A 311 37.40 12.80 23.06
N ALA A 312 38.43 12.06 23.50
CA ALA A 312 38.88 12.11 24.89
C ALA A 312 39.33 13.53 25.29
N GLU A 313 40.06 14.22 24.41
CA GLU A 313 40.44 15.62 24.62
C GLU A 313 39.21 16.54 24.63
N LEU A 314 38.33 16.44 23.63
CA LEU A 314 37.13 17.27 23.53
C LEU A 314 36.20 17.12 24.73
N LEU A 315 35.98 15.88 25.20
CA LEU A 315 35.08 15.58 26.31
C LEU A 315 35.66 16.00 27.67
N THR A 316 36.97 16.23 27.77
CA THR A 316 37.65 16.65 29.01
C THR A 316 37.98 18.13 29.07
N GLN A 317 38.00 18.82 27.92
CA GLN A 317 38.25 20.27 27.87
C GLN A 317 36.99 21.09 28.20
N PRO A 318 37.00 21.90 29.28
CA PRO A 318 35.84 22.70 29.66
C PRO A 318 35.47 23.73 28.58
N GLY A 319 34.17 23.83 28.28
CA GLY A 319 33.62 24.86 27.40
C GLY A 319 33.75 24.60 25.90
N LEU A 320 34.55 23.61 25.47
CA LEU A 320 34.74 23.33 24.05
C LEU A 320 33.48 22.75 23.39
N LEU A 321 32.77 21.83 24.06
CA LEU A 321 31.47 21.33 23.58
C LEU A 321 30.42 22.45 23.48
N SER A 322 30.39 23.37 24.45
CA SER A 322 29.47 24.52 24.40
C SER A 322 29.80 25.48 23.25
N PHE A 323 31.09 25.69 22.97
CA PHE A 323 31.55 26.46 21.82
C PHE A 323 31.10 25.82 20.49
N LEU A 324 31.32 24.51 20.33
CA LEU A 324 30.88 23.78 19.14
C LEU A 324 29.36 23.80 18.98
N SER A 325 28.64 23.67 20.10
CA SER A 325 27.17 23.68 20.14
C SER A 325 26.62 25.03 19.66
N ALA A 326 27.19 26.15 20.12
CA ALA A 326 26.80 27.48 19.65
C ALA A 326 27.00 27.62 18.13
N ASN A 327 28.14 27.15 17.60
CA ASN A 327 28.43 27.22 16.17
C ASN A 327 27.56 26.28 15.33
N ALA A 328 27.12 25.14 15.87
CA ALA A 328 26.18 24.25 15.22
C ALA A 328 24.82 24.94 15.00
N LEU A 329 24.39 25.78 15.94
CA LEU A 329 23.11 26.51 15.86
C LEU A 329 23.11 27.63 14.82
N GLU A 330 24.27 28.21 14.51
CA GLU A 330 24.40 29.20 13.44
C GLU A 330 24.05 28.58 12.07
N ASP A 331 24.33 27.30 11.88
CA ASP A 331 24.04 26.58 10.64
C ASP A 331 22.59 26.11 10.52
N ARG A 332 21.79 26.21 11.59
CA ARG A 332 20.44 25.61 11.64
C ARG A 332 19.52 26.08 10.51
N ALA A 333 19.57 27.36 10.14
CA ALA A 333 18.79 27.90 9.03
C ALA A 333 19.19 27.27 7.68
N LEU A 334 20.42 26.79 7.55
CA LEU A 334 20.91 26.04 6.40
C LEU A 334 20.35 24.61 6.34
N TYR A 335 19.43 24.22 7.20
CA TYR A 335 18.80 22.90 7.22
C TYR A 335 17.28 22.99 7.44
N SER A 336 16.64 24.13 7.16
CA SER A 336 15.17 24.25 7.31
C SER A 336 14.39 23.70 6.12
N HIS A 337 13.18 23.16 6.38
CA HIS A 337 12.23 22.76 5.35
C HIS A 337 11.83 23.93 4.44
N GLU A 338 11.62 25.11 5.01
CA GLU A 338 11.20 26.31 4.27
C GLU A 338 12.25 26.72 3.25
N ARG A 339 13.53 26.74 3.65
CA ARG A 339 14.64 27.04 2.75
C ARG A 339 14.75 25.99 1.65
N MET A 340 14.73 24.70 2.00
CA MET A 340 14.82 23.62 1.00
C MET A 340 13.67 23.71 -0.01
N THR A 341 12.45 23.91 0.47
CA THR A 341 11.25 24.02 -0.36
C THR A 341 11.33 25.25 -1.27
N GLY A 342 11.73 26.40 -0.72
CA GLY A 342 11.97 27.62 -1.49
C GLY A 342 12.98 27.41 -2.61
N ASP A 343 14.14 26.81 -2.30
CA ASP A 343 15.19 26.55 -3.29
C ASP A 343 14.72 25.66 -4.47
N TYR A 344 13.86 24.67 -4.19
CA TYR A 344 13.23 23.82 -5.20
C TYR A 344 12.16 24.58 -6.00
N LEU A 345 11.27 25.31 -5.33
CA LEU A 345 10.21 26.08 -5.99
C LEU A 345 10.79 27.13 -6.94
N ASP A 346 11.76 27.92 -6.46
CA ASP A 346 12.47 28.91 -7.28
C ASP A 346 13.08 28.24 -8.52
N TRP A 347 13.66 27.05 -8.35
CA TRP A 347 14.26 26.33 -9.47
C TRP A 347 13.23 25.75 -10.44
N PHE A 348 12.10 25.24 -9.94
CA PHE A 348 11.01 24.78 -10.80
C PHE A 348 10.46 25.91 -11.64
N GLU A 349 10.28 27.09 -11.05
CA GLU A 349 9.88 28.29 -11.78
C GLU A 349 10.90 28.64 -12.86
N GLU A 350 12.20 28.68 -12.55
CA GLU A 350 13.25 28.91 -13.55
C GLU A 350 13.18 27.91 -14.72
N ILE A 351 13.03 26.61 -14.42
CA ILE A 351 12.91 25.55 -15.42
C ILE A 351 11.67 25.78 -16.30
N LEU A 352 10.51 26.04 -15.71
CA LEU A 352 9.26 26.25 -16.43
C LEU A 352 9.29 27.51 -17.32
N HIS A 353 9.92 28.59 -16.86
CA HIS A 353 10.09 29.81 -17.66
C HIS A 353 11.05 29.60 -18.85
N SER A 354 12.14 28.84 -18.65
CA SER A 354 13.09 28.54 -19.71
C SER A 354 12.45 27.74 -20.86
N GLN A 355 11.58 26.78 -20.55
CA GLN A 355 10.89 25.95 -21.53
C GLN A 355 9.84 26.72 -22.35
N LYS A 356 9.17 27.71 -21.75
CA LYS A 356 8.23 28.60 -22.47
C LYS A 356 8.94 29.52 -23.46
N SER A 357 10.20 29.88 -23.19
CA SER A 357 11.00 30.77 -24.03
C SER A 357 11.62 30.06 -25.25
N GLU A 358 11.91 28.76 -25.16
CA GLU A 358 12.42 27.93 -26.27
C GLU A 358 11.33 27.52 -27.28
N ALA A 359 10.05 27.50 -26.87
CA ALA A 359 8.94 26.99 -27.66
C ALA A 359 8.25 28.02 -28.59
N GLY A 360 8.93 29.09 -28.98
CA GLY A 360 8.35 30.26 -29.66
C GLY A 360 7.32 29.94 -30.76
N MET A 361 6.02 30.04 -30.46
CA MET A 361 4.91 30.19 -31.42
C MET A 361 3.57 30.49 -30.74
N SER A 362 2.71 31.14 -31.53
CA SER A 362 1.59 32.04 -31.25
C SER A 362 0.26 31.45 -30.75
N ASP A 363 -0.52 32.31 -30.11
CA ASP A 363 -1.98 32.24 -29.86
C ASP A 363 -2.78 31.44 -30.90
N SER A 364 -3.47 30.38 -30.45
CA SER A 364 -4.77 29.94 -31.01
C SER A 364 -5.54 29.10 -29.99
N LYS A 365 -6.85 29.35 -29.91
CA LYS A 365 -7.80 28.83 -28.91
C LYS A 365 -8.24 27.38 -29.21
N GLY A 366 -8.19 26.49 -28.20
CA GLY A 366 -8.77 25.13 -28.17
C GLY A 366 -8.28 24.33 -26.93
N PRO A 367 -9.10 23.49 -26.26
CA PRO A 367 -9.24 23.54 -24.80
C PRO A 367 -8.17 22.81 -23.98
N ARG A 368 -7.81 23.45 -22.85
CA ARG A 368 -6.81 23.06 -21.86
C ARG A 368 -7.40 22.08 -20.83
N ILE A 369 -6.86 20.86 -20.72
CA ILE A 369 -7.20 19.88 -19.65
C ILE A 369 -6.14 19.95 -18.53
N SER A 370 -5.81 21.15 -18.05
CA SER A 370 -4.93 21.32 -16.87
C SER A 370 -5.31 22.48 -15.95
N GLY A 371 -6.40 23.19 -16.25
CA GLY A 371 -6.68 24.48 -15.62
C GLY A 371 -7.74 24.46 -14.54
N TRP A 372 -8.24 23.32 -14.03
CA TRP A 372 -9.37 23.35 -13.10
C TRP A 372 -8.96 23.91 -11.73
N ARG A 373 -7.80 23.48 -11.20
CA ARG A 373 -7.20 24.02 -9.97
C ARG A 373 -6.71 25.44 -10.17
N ASP A 374 -6.18 25.77 -11.35
CA ASP A 374 -5.72 27.13 -11.66
C ASP A 374 -6.89 28.11 -11.82
N SER A 375 -7.92 27.73 -12.58
CA SER A 375 -9.14 28.54 -12.74
C SER A 375 -9.82 28.74 -11.40
N LEU A 376 -9.86 27.68 -10.57
CA LEU A 376 -10.39 27.75 -9.21
C LEU A 376 -9.52 28.64 -8.32
N SER A 377 -8.19 28.51 -8.36
CA SER A 377 -7.26 29.29 -7.53
C SER A 377 -7.26 30.77 -7.92
N GLU A 378 -7.26 31.09 -9.22
CA GLU A 378 -7.39 32.45 -9.76
C GLU A 378 -8.73 33.07 -9.35
N ALA A 379 -9.83 32.34 -9.54
CA ALA A 379 -11.14 32.83 -9.17
C ALA A 379 -11.25 33.06 -7.64
N LEU A 380 -10.74 32.13 -6.82
CA LEU A 380 -10.71 32.27 -5.36
C LEU A 380 -9.81 33.42 -4.89
N ALA A 381 -8.65 33.64 -5.53
CA ALA A 381 -7.77 34.78 -5.25
C ALA A 381 -8.46 36.12 -5.55
N GLU A 382 -9.34 36.15 -6.55
CA GLU A 382 -10.19 37.30 -6.90
C GLU A 382 -11.53 37.34 -6.12
N GLY A 383 -11.77 36.38 -5.21
CA GLY A 383 -13.00 36.31 -4.42
C GLY A 383 -14.27 36.02 -5.23
N ARG A 384 -14.17 35.37 -6.39
CA ARG A 384 -15.30 35.00 -7.26
C ARG A 384 -15.28 33.51 -7.63
N PRO A 385 -16.42 32.89 -7.98
CA PRO A 385 -16.40 31.55 -8.55
C PRO A 385 -15.89 31.58 -10.01
N VAL A 386 -15.47 30.42 -10.53
CA VAL A 386 -15.10 30.25 -11.95
C VAL A 386 -16.31 30.55 -12.83
N ASN A 387 -17.48 30.08 -12.42
CA ASN A 387 -18.72 30.28 -13.14
C ASN A 387 -19.92 30.30 -12.18
N ARG A 388 -20.95 31.10 -12.48
CA ARG A 388 -22.15 31.27 -11.63
C ARG A 388 -23.38 30.49 -12.11
N VAL A 389 -23.25 29.72 -13.19
CA VAL A 389 -24.32 28.93 -13.79
C VAL A 389 -23.94 27.44 -13.80
N PHE A 390 -23.39 26.96 -12.68
CA PHE A 390 -23.05 25.54 -12.43
C PHE A 390 -22.14 24.90 -13.49
N GLY A 391 -21.40 25.69 -14.26
CA GLY A 391 -20.56 25.18 -15.35
C GLY A 391 -21.31 24.84 -16.64
N LEU A 392 -22.61 25.17 -16.76
CA LEU A 392 -23.45 24.83 -17.93
C LEU A 392 -22.90 25.31 -19.28
N ASN A 393 -22.14 26.41 -19.30
CA ASN A 393 -21.51 26.94 -20.52
C ASN A 393 -20.10 26.36 -20.78
N ARG A 394 -19.67 25.42 -19.93
CA ARG A 394 -18.38 24.72 -20.01
C ARG A 394 -18.57 23.22 -20.27
N GLY A 395 -19.61 22.63 -19.70
CA GLY A 395 -19.93 21.21 -19.84
C GLY A 395 -21.07 20.78 -18.92
N MET A 396 -21.08 19.51 -18.55
CA MET A 396 -22.08 18.91 -17.66
C MET A 396 -21.87 19.38 -16.20
N PRO A 397 -22.90 19.92 -15.52
CA PRO A 397 -22.81 20.21 -14.10
C PRO A 397 -22.52 18.96 -13.25
N ILE A 398 -21.70 19.11 -12.20
CA ILE A 398 -21.22 17.98 -11.39
C ILE A 398 -22.36 17.28 -10.64
N ASP A 399 -23.36 18.02 -10.15
CA ASP A 399 -24.54 17.40 -9.51
C ASP A 399 -25.32 16.50 -10.48
N ARG A 400 -25.36 16.83 -11.78
CA ARG A 400 -26.02 16.02 -12.81
C ARG A 400 -25.35 14.66 -12.97
N HIS A 401 -24.03 14.58 -12.80
CA HIS A 401 -23.30 13.30 -12.83
C HIS A 401 -23.83 12.37 -11.73
N TYR A 402 -23.97 12.87 -10.51
CA TYR A 402 -24.50 12.09 -9.39
C TYR A 402 -26.00 11.80 -9.51
N ILE A 403 -26.79 12.73 -10.05
CA ILE A 403 -28.22 12.50 -10.32
C ILE A 403 -28.39 11.35 -11.31
N GLU A 404 -27.65 11.37 -12.41
CA GLU A 404 -27.72 10.33 -13.43
C GLU A 404 -27.25 8.98 -12.89
N ARG A 405 -26.20 8.96 -12.07
CA ARG A 405 -25.74 7.75 -11.40
C ARG A 405 -26.79 7.19 -10.44
N PHE A 406 -27.41 8.03 -9.60
CA PHE A 406 -28.51 7.62 -8.72
C PHE A 406 -29.68 7.01 -9.52
N LEU A 407 -30.10 7.65 -10.60
CA LEU A 407 -31.21 7.17 -11.42
C LEU A 407 -30.85 5.89 -12.20
N ALA A 408 -29.61 5.75 -12.66
CA ALA A 408 -29.12 4.54 -13.32
C ALA A 408 -29.14 3.34 -12.37
N CYS A 409 -28.69 3.50 -11.13
CA CYS A 409 -28.75 2.46 -10.09
C CYS A 409 -30.20 2.02 -9.79
N HIS A 410 -31.19 2.89 -10.02
CA HIS A 410 -32.60 2.62 -9.77
C HIS A 410 -33.44 2.51 -11.06
N ALA A 411 -32.80 2.27 -12.21
CA ALA A 411 -33.47 2.22 -13.50
C ALA A 411 -34.54 1.12 -13.60
N ALA A 412 -34.44 0.07 -12.77
CA ALA A 412 -35.44 -0.99 -12.67
C ALA A 412 -36.76 -0.52 -12.04
N ASP A 413 -36.74 0.52 -11.21
CA ASP A 413 -37.93 1.10 -10.60
C ASP A 413 -38.69 2.04 -11.56
N LEU A 414 -38.05 2.51 -12.64
CA LEU A 414 -38.66 3.35 -13.68
C LEU A 414 -39.50 2.49 -14.63
N ARG A 415 -40.81 2.46 -14.41
CA ARG A 415 -41.73 1.60 -15.15
C ARG A 415 -43.16 2.14 -15.18
N GLY A 416 -43.99 1.57 -16.05
CA GLY A 416 -45.41 1.86 -16.13
C GLY A 416 -45.68 3.32 -16.49
N ARG A 417 -46.66 3.93 -15.80
CA ARG A 417 -47.00 5.34 -15.98
C ARG A 417 -46.10 6.17 -15.05
N ALA A 418 -45.15 6.89 -15.64
CA ALA A 418 -44.14 7.67 -14.92
C ALA A 418 -44.45 9.18 -14.99
N LEU A 419 -44.26 9.89 -13.88
CA LEU A 419 -44.34 11.35 -13.81
C LEU A 419 -42.96 11.96 -13.53
N GLU A 420 -42.59 12.98 -14.28
CA GLU A 420 -41.39 13.79 -14.06
C GLU A 420 -41.75 15.29 -14.03
N ILE A 421 -40.94 16.08 -13.33
CA ILE A 421 -41.15 17.53 -13.23
C ILE A 421 -40.44 18.23 -14.39
N SER A 422 -41.10 19.23 -14.98
CA SER A 422 -40.64 20.07 -16.08
C SER A 422 -40.49 19.38 -17.45
N GLU A 423 -39.80 18.26 -17.54
CA GLU A 423 -39.57 17.52 -18.80
C GLU A 423 -39.31 16.03 -18.53
N PRO A 424 -39.58 15.11 -19.47
CA PRO A 424 -39.50 13.66 -19.24
C PRO A 424 -38.09 13.07 -19.52
N THR A 425 -37.06 13.89 -19.38
CA THR A 425 -35.70 13.58 -19.87
C THR A 425 -35.10 12.35 -19.20
N TYR A 426 -35.22 12.24 -17.87
CA TYR A 426 -34.68 11.09 -17.15
C TYR A 426 -35.54 9.84 -17.29
N THR A 427 -36.86 10.02 -17.35
CA THR A 427 -37.82 8.95 -17.59
C THR A 427 -37.53 8.27 -18.93
N GLN A 428 -37.30 9.05 -19.99
CA GLN A 428 -36.98 8.52 -21.31
C GLN A 428 -35.60 7.87 -21.35
N ARG A 429 -34.60 8.47 -20.70
CA ARG A 429 -33.21 7.98 -20.72
C ARG A 429 -33.03 6.67 -19.96
N PHE A 430 -33.63 6.52 -18.78
CA PHE A 430 -33.38 5.38 -17.87
C PHE A 430 -34.55 4.37 -17.81
N GLY A 431 -35.75 4.78 -18.21
CA GLY A 431 -36.94 3.91 -18.20
C GLY A 431 -36.97 2.86 -19.31
N GLY A 432 -36.47 3.19 -20.51
CA GLY A 432 -36.52 2.30 -21.68
C GLY A 432 -37.94 1.78 -21.96
N GLU A 433 -38.04 0.51 -22.39
CA GLU A 433 -39.34 -0.13 -22.70
C GLU A 433 -40.23 -0.39 -21.47
N ARG A 434 -39.70 -0.25 -20.24
CA ARG A 434 -40.46 -0.48 -19.01
C ARG A 434 -41.50 0.60 -18.75
N VAL A 435 -41.28 1.81 -19.28
CA VAL A 435 -42.20 2.95 -19.13
C VAL A 435 -43.25 2.89 -20.24
N THR A 436 -44.50 2.66 -19.87
CA THR A 436 -45.61 2.61 -20.82
C THR A 436 -46.14 3.99 -21.17
N GLN A 437 -45.95 4.98 -20.29
CA GLN A 437 -46.36 6.36 -20.50
C GLN A 437 -45.50 7.30 -19.66
N ALA A 438 -44.77 8.21 -20.31
CA ALA A 438 -44.02 9.28 -19.65
C ALA A 438 -44.87 10.56 -19.65
N GLN A 439 -45.06 11.15 -18.47
CA GLN A 439 -45.87 12.36 -18.30
C GLN A 439 -45.12 13.43 -17.51
N VAL A 440 -45.54 14.68 -17.73
CA VAL A 440 -44.86 15.86 -17.18
C VAL A 440 -45.80 16.70 -16.34
N LEU A 441 -45.31 17.14 -15.17
CA LEU A 441 -45.91 18.22 -14.38
C LEU A 441 -45.03 19.48 -14.44
N THR A 442 -45.62 20.61 -14.83
CA THR A 442 -44.99 21.94 -14.73
C THR A 442 -45.76 22.87 -13.79
N ALA A 443 -45.09 23.90 -13.26
CA ALA A 443 -45.77 24.94 -12.50
C ALA A 443 -46.87 25.64 -13.33
N ALA A 444 -47.93 26.13 -12.69
CA ALA A 444 -49.03 26.82 -13.37
C ALA A 444 -48.58 28.09 -14.13
N SER A 445 -47.51 28.74 -13.67
CA SER A 445 -46.89 29.90 -14.30
C SER A 445 -46.05 29.53 -15.54
N ASP A 446 -45.72 28.26 -15.75
CA ASP A 446 -44.90 27.81 -16.87
C ASP A 446 -45.73 27.72 -18.17
N ARG A 447 -45.19 28.29 -19.24
CA ARG A 447 -45.86 28.34 -20.55
C ARG A 447 -45.59 27.10 -21.40
N SER A 448 -44.68 26.23 -20.98
CA SER A 448 -44.31 25.01 -21.71
C SER A 448 -45.48 24.01 -21.79
N PRO A 449 -45.57 23.19 -22.85
CA PRO A 449 -46.54 22.09 -22.92
C PRO A 449 -46.25 21.04 -21.84
N ALA A 450 -47.28 20.62 -21.10
CA ALA A 450 -47.18 19.57 -20.07
C ALA A 450 -48.54 18.86 -19.92
N ASP A 451 -48.51 17.60 -19.45
CA ASP A 451 -49.74 16.83 -19.14
C ASP A 451 -50.52 17.45 -17.98
N PHE A 452 -49.79 17.96 -16.98
CA PHE A 452 -50.35 18.59 -15.79
C PHE A 452 -49.71 19.95 -15.55
N LYS A 453 -50.52 20.93 -15.14
CA LYS A 453 -50.08 22.26 -14.73
C LYS A 453 -50.59 22.60 -13.34
N GLY A 454 -49.69 22.88 -12.41
CA GLY A 454 -50.06 23.26 -11.04
C GLY A 454 -48.93 23.03 -10.03
N ASP A 455 -49.30 23.05 -8.75
CA ASP A 455 -48.38 22.83 -7.63
C ASP A 455 -48.55 21.41 -7.08
N ILE A 456 -47.46 20.66 -6.94
CA ILE A 456 -47.49 19.30 -6.36
C ILE A 456 -47.91 19.32 -4.88
N ALA A 457 -47.75 20.45 -4.18
CA ALA A 457 -48.27 20.65 -2.83
C ALA A 457 -49.80 20.84 -2.79
N ASP A 458 -50.44 21.12 -3.94
CA ASP A 458 -51.89 21.20 -4.06
C ASP A 458 -52.47 19.86 -4.56
N PRO A 459 -53.29 19.16 -3.76
CA PRO A 459 -53.89 17.87 -4.14
C PRO A 459 -54.85 17.96 -5.34
N ALA A 460 -55.30 19.16 -5.75
CA ALA A 460 -56.10 19.35 -6.95
C ALA A 460 -55.29 19.23 -8.25
N THR A 461 -53.97 19.39 -8.20
CA THR A 461 -53.08 19.43 -9.37
C THR A 461 -52.91 18.07 -10.04
N LEU A 462 -52.81 17.00 -9.26
CA LEU A 462 -52.55 15.64 -9.76
C LEU A 462 -53.67 14.67 -9.40
N PRO A 463 -53.98 13.69 -10.26
CA PRO A 463 -54.89 12.59 -9.91
C PRO A 463 -54.29 11.70 -8.81
N ALA A 464 -55.14 11.14 -7.96
CA ALA A 464 -54.71 10.17 -6.93
C ALA A 464 -54.41 8.79 -7.56
N ASP A 465 -53.43 8.09 -7.00
CA ASP A 465 -53.03 6.71 -7.33
C ASP A 465 -52.87 6.44 -8.85
N ALA A 466 -52.30 7.40 -9.57
CA ALA A 466 -52.20 7.36 -11.03
C ALA A 466 -50.85 6.84 -11.54
N PHE A 467 -49.77 7.01 -10.78
CA PHE A 467 -48.40 6.80 -11.27
C PHE A 467 -47.72 5.59 -10.62
N ASP A 468 -47.02 4.80 -11.43
CA ASP A 468 -46.19 3.68 -10.99
C ASP A 468 -44.81 4.16 -10.52
N THR A 469 -44.28 5.21 -11.15
CA THR A 469 -43.03 5.85 -10.77
C THR A 469 -43.14 7.37 -10.84
N MET A 470 -42.43 8.07 -9.96
CA MET A 470 -42.31 9.54 -9.98
C MET A 470 -40.84 9.93 -9.81
N ILE A 471 -40.37 10.89 -10.60
CA ILE A 471 -39.02 11.45 -10.52
C ILE A 471 -39.11 12.91 -10.07
N LEU A 472 -38.46 13.24 -8.94
CA LEU A 472 -38.31 14.59 -8.40
C LEU A 472 -36.83 14.94 -8.29
N VAL A 473 -36.20 15.28 -9.40
CA VAL A 473 -34.80 15.73 -9.40
C VAL A 473 -34.75 17.21 -9.05
N GLN A 474 -34.01 17.57 -7.99
CA GLN A 474 -33.71 18.96 -7.65
C GLN A 474 -34.95 19.88 -7.64
N THR A 475 -36.09 19.37 -7.16
CA THR A 475 -37.38 20.10 -7.17
C THR A 475 -37.80 20.52 -5.76
N LEU A 476 -37.65 19.63 -4.79
CA LEU A 476 -38.22 19.80 -3.45
C LEU A 476 -37.60 20.97 -2.67
N HIS A 477 -36.37 21.38 -2.98
CA HIS A 477 -35.76 22.55 -2.36
C HIS A 477 -36.37 23.88 -2.83
N CYS A 478 -37.05 23.90 -3.99
CA CYS A 478 -37.79 25.05 -4.50
C CYS A 478 -39.21 25.18 -3.92
N ILE A 479 -39.65 24.24 -3.07
CA ILE A 479 -40.98 24.25 -2.47
C ILE A 479 -40.86 24.50 -0.97
N TYR A 480 -41.42 25.61 -0.49
CA TYR A 480 -41.36 25.95 0.93
C TYR A 480 -42.06 24.90 1.80
N ASP A 481 -43.31 24.53 1.48
CA ASP A 481 -44.03 23.44 2.15
C ASP A 481 -43.69 22.08 1.51
N VAL A 482 -42.45 21.64 1.76
CA VAL A 482 -41.93 20.37 1.24
C VAL A 482 -42.73 19.17 1.74
N LYS A 483 -43.36 19.25 2.92
CA LYS A 483 -44.21 18.17 3.46
C LYS A 483 -45.49 18.02 2.66
N ALA A 484 -46.14 19.15 2.31
CA ALA A 484 -47.31 19.12 1.44
C ALA A 484 -46.96 18.57 0.05
N ALA A 485 -45.81 18.94 -0.51
CA ALA A 485 -45.31 18.37 -1.78
C ALA A 485 -45.11 16.84 -1.71
N LEU A 486 -44.48 16.35 -0.63
CA LEU A 486 -44.33 14.91 -0.40
C LEU A 486 -45.68 14.21 -0.22
N ALA A 487 -46.65 14.86 0.44
CA ALA A 487 -48.00 14.33 0.59
C ALA A 487 -48.73 14.24 -0.76
N GLY A 488 -48.56 15.25 -1.63
CA GLY A 488 -49.05 15.23 -3.01
C GLY A 488 -48.42 14.11 -3.83
N ALA A 489 -47.10 13.94 -3.74
CA ALA A 489 -46.39 12.82 -4.38
C ALA A 489 -46.90 11.46 -3.89
N ARG A 490 -47.06 11.29 -2.56
CA ARG A 490 -47.63 10.07 -1.96
C ARG A 490 -49.05 9.80 -2.45
N ARG A 491 -49.89 10.83 -2.58
CA ARG A 491 -51.27 10.70 -3.08
C ARG A 491 -51.29 10.31 -4.55
N ALA A 492 -50.40 10.85 -5.37
CA ALA A 492 -50.36 10.59 -6.81
C ALA A 492 -49.77 9.22 -7.18
N LEU A 493 -48.85 8.68 -6.36
CA LEU A 493 -48.29 7.33 -6.55
C LEU A 493 -49.31 6.23 -6.23
N LYS A 494 -49.36 5.18 -7.04
CA LYS A 494 -50.09 3.94 -6.74
C LYS A 494 -49.52 3.23 -5.51
N PRO A 495 -50.31 2.40 -4.81
CA PRO A 495 -49.75 1.44 -3.85
C PRO A 495 -48.69 0.55 -4.52
N GLY A 496 -47.49 0.46 -3.93
CA GLY A 496 -46.33 -0.21 -4.52
C GLY A 496 -45.51 0.62 -5.50
N GLY A 497 -45.95 1.85 -5.83
CA GLY A 497 -45.25 2.79 -6.70
C GLY A 497 -44.01 3.40 -6.04
N VAL A 498 -43.09 3.88 -6.87
CA VAL A 498 -41.76 4.36 -6.43
C VAL A 498 -41.59 5.85 -6.69
N LEU A 499 -41.10 6.58 -5.70
CA LEU A 499 -40.58 7.95 -5.86
C LEU A 499 -39.06 7.89 -5.86
N LEU A 500 -38.43 8.44 -6.89
CA LEU A 500 -37.00 8.71 -6.96
C LEU A 500 -36.80 10.22 -6.86
N ALA A 501 -36.24 10.69 -5.76
CA ALA A 501 -35.99 12.10 -5.51
C ALA A 501 -34.49 12.37 -5.34
N THR A 502 -34.03 13.52 -5.79
CA THR A 502 -32.70 14.02 -5.42
C THR A 502 -32.81 15.41 -4.81
N LEU A 503 -32.01 15.63 -3.77
CA LEU A 503 -31.98 16.83 -2.96
C LEU A 503 -30.57 17.41 -2.94
N PRO A 504 -30.43 18.75 -2.88
CA PRO A 504 -29.13 19.35 -2.71
C PRO A 504 -28.73 19.32 -1.22
N GLY A 505 -27.53 18.79 -0.96
CA GLY A 505 -26.85 18.98 0.33
C GLY A 505 -25.96 20.21 0.25
N ILE A 506 -24.81 20.09 -0.40
CA ILE A 506 -23.89 21.20 -0.70
C ILE A 506 -24.10 21.68 -2.15
N THR A 507 -24.61 22.90 -2.34
CA THR A 507 -24.78 23.52 -3.66
C THR A 507 -24.80 25.04 -3.57
N GLN A 508 -24.44 25.71 -4.68
CA GLN A 508 -24.62 27.16 -4.80
C GLN A 508 -26.11 27.51 -4.98
N VAL A 509 -26.50 28.73 -4.61
CA VAL A 509 -27.86 29.22 -4.86
C VAL A 509 -28.00 29.52 -6.36
N SER A 510 -28.94 28.85 -7.02
CA SER A 510 -29.32 29.17 -8.40
C SER A 510 -30.15 30.45 -8.42
N ARG A 511 -29.62 31.54 -8.99
CA ARG A 511 -30.41 32.79 -9.12
C ARG A 511 -31.59 32.64 -10.07
N TYR A 512 -31.43 31.82 -11.10
CA TYR A 512 -32.51 31.48 -12.01
C TYR A 512 -33.68 30.81 -11.28
N ASP A 513 -33.40 29.81 -10.43
CA ASP A 513 -34.46 29.09 -9.71
C ASP A 513 -35.02 29.92 -8.55
N MET A 514 -34.14 30.60 -7.79
CA MET A 514 -34.52 31.48 -6.68
C MET A 514 -35.51 32.57 -7.11
N ASP A 515 -35.28 33.21 -8.26
CA ASP A 515 -36.12 34.32 -8.72
C ASP A 515 -37.46 33.84 -9.32
N ARG A 516 -37.54 32.58 -9.78
CA ARG A 516 -38.73 32.02 -10.45
C ARG A 516 -39.62 31.20 -9.53
N TRP A 517 -39.02 30.34 -8.72
CA TRP A 517 -39.71 29.34 -7.89
C TRP A 517 -39.31 29.43 -6.42
N GLY A 518 -38.16 30.04 -6.12
CA GLY A 518 -37.57 30.08 -4.79
C GLY A 518 -36.55 28.97 -4.58
N ASP A 519 -35.72 29.11 -3.55
CA ASP A 519 -34.71 28.14 -3.15
C ASP A 519 -34.60 28.16 -1.62
N PHE A 520 -35.31 27.24 -0.96
CA PHE A 520 -35.66 27.32 0.46
C PHE A 520 -34.86 26.35 1.35
N TRP A 521 -34.40 25.21 0.82
CA TRP A 521 -33.88 24.12 1.65
C TRP A 521 -32.51 23.59 1.18
N ARG A 522 -31.63 23.34 2.15
CA ARG A 522 -30.46 22.44 2.03
C ARG A 522 -30.63 21.36 3.09
N MET A 523 -30.50 20.10 2.69
CA MET A 523 -30.78 18.98 3.58
C MET A 523 -29.51 18.18 3.83
N THR A 524 -29.39 17.61 5.02
CA THR A 524 -28.49 16.48 5.27
C THR A 524 -29.24 15.18 5.03
N SER A 525 -28.51 14.09 4.84
CA SER A 525 -29.09 12.75 4.69
C SER A 525 -30.05 12.38 5.82
N LYS A 526 -29.70 12.74 7.07
CA LYS A 526 -30.56 12.55 8.25
C LYS A 526 -31.83 13.38 8.20
N ALA A 527 -31.75 14.63 7.74
CA ALA A 527 -32.94 15.48 7.61
C ALA A 527 -33.87 14.96 6.51
N ALA A 528 -33.32 14.59 5.35
CA ALA A 528 -34.06 13.99 4.26
C ALA A 528 -34.76 12.69 4.68
N GLY A 529 -34.02 11.77 5.32
CA GLY A 529 -34.57 10.51 5.81
C GLY A 529 -35.75 10.71 6.77
N ARG A 530 -35.62 11.62 7.75
CA ARG A 530 -36.71 11.94 8.68
C ARG A 530 -37.90 12.60 8.00
N LEU A 531 -37.65 13.60 7.16
CA LEU A 531 -38.71 14.35 6.48
C LEU A 531 -39.56 13.43 5.60
N PHE A 532 -38.91 12.55 4.84
CA PHE A 532 -39.62 11.56 4.03
C PHE A 532 -40.34 10.55 4.92
N ALA A 533 -39.72 10.08 6.02
CA ALA A 533 -40.31 9.14 6.96
C ALA A 533 -41.50 9.69 7.80
N GLU A 534 -41.75 11.01 7.77
CA GLU A 534 -42.96 11.59 8.37
C GLU A 534 -44.19 11.50 7.46
N VAL A 535 -43.98 11.44 6.14
CA VAL A 535 -45.04 11.37 5.13
C VAL A 535 -45.18 9.96 4.56
N PHE A 536 -44.05 9.33 4.29
CA PHE A 536 -43.86 7.92 3.97
C PHE A 536 -43.43 7.18 5.23
N HIS A 537 -43.70 5.89 5.36
CA HIS A 537 -43.25 5.16 6.55
C HIS A 537 -41.72 4.90 6.47
N GLU A 538 -41.02 4.81 7.60
CA GLU A 538 -39.53 4.71 7.63
C GLU A 538 -38.96 3.56 6.77
N ASP A 539 -39.60 2.40 6.73
CA ASP A 539 -39.21 1.24 5.91
C ASP A 539 -39.51 1.40 4.41
N GLU A 540 -40.27 2.44 4.04
CA GLU A 540 -40.49 2.80 2.64
C GLU A 540 -39.31 3.60 2.08
N VAL A 541 -38.43 4.14 2.93
CA VAL A 541 -37.44 5.17 2.58
C VAL A 541 -36.02 4.62 2.59
N GLU A 542 -35.29 4.85 1.50
CA GLU A 542 -33.88 4.56 1.33
C GLU A 542 -33.15 5.84 0.93
N VAL A 543 -32.02 6.13 1.59
CA VAL A 543 -31.24 7.35 1.39
C VAL A 543 -29.82 6.99 0.95
N THR A 544 -29.35 7.63 -0.11
CA THR A 544 -28.00 7.50 -0.68
C THR A 544 -27.35 8.88 -0.75
N CYS A 545 -26.05 8.97 -0.51
CA CYS A 545 -25.31 10.23 -0.54
C CYS A 545 -24.18 10.15 -1.56
N PHE A 546 -23.93 11.28 -2.22
CA PHE A 546 -22.84 11.43 -3.17
C PHE A 546 -22.08 12.73 -2.88
N GLY A 547 -20.80 12.73 -3.20
CA GLY A 547 -19.94 13.89 -3.05
C GLY A 547 -18.70 13.58 -2.21
N ASN A 548 -17.75 14.48 -2.34
CA ASN A 548 -16.53 14.57 -1.56
C ASN A 548 -16.05 16.02 -1.55
N ALA A 549 -15.01 16.33 -0.76
CA ALA A 549 -14.49 17.68 -0.64
C ALA A 549 -14.13 18.33 -2.00
N ALA A 550 -13.53 17.57 -2.92
CA ALA A 550 -13.11 18.07 -4.22
C ALA A 550 -14.32 18.35 -5.14
N ALA A 551 -15.24 17.39 -5.26
CA ALA A 551 -16.44 17.54 -6.07
C ALA A 551 -17.35 18.68 -5.56
N ALA A 552 -17.53 18.78 -4.24
CA ALA A 552 -18.30 19.87 -3.62
C ALA A 552 -17.65 21.24 -3.88
N THR A 553 -16.33 21.35 -3.71
CA THR A 553 -15.59 22.60 -3.98
C THR A 553 -15.70 23.00 -5.44
N ALA A 554 -15.50 22.06 -6.36
CA ALA A 554 -15.57 22.32 -7.79
C ALA A 554 -16.99 22.74 -8.22
N PHE A 555 -18.00 22.03 -7.72
CA PHE A 555 -19.40 22.32 -8.01
C PHE A 555 -19.84 23.70 -7.52
N LEU A 556 -19.47 24.07 -6.29
CA LEU A 556 -19.74 25.40 -5.72
C LEU A 556 -19.09 26.54 -6.52
N ASN A 557 -17.97 26.27 -7.19
CA ASN A 557 -17.26 27.25 -8.00
C ASN A 557 -17.63 27.22 -9.48
N GLY A 558 -18.58 26.36 -9.87
CA GLY A 558 -19.12 26.29 -11.23
C GLY A 558 -18.17 25.64 -12.24
N LEU A 559 -17.37 24.68 -11.80
CA LEU A 559 -16.68 23.77 -12.71
C LEU A 559 -17.66 22.70 -13.22
N ALA A 560 -17.39 22.22 -14.44
CA ALA A 560 -18.14 21.12 -15.06
C ALA A 560 -17.43 19.78 -14.80
N VAL A 561 -18.13 18.66 -15.06
CA VAL A 561 -17.61 17.29 -14.99
C VAL A 561 -16.35 17.15 -15.83
N GLU A 562 -16.33 17.76 -17.02
CA GLU A 562 -15.23 17.72 -17.97
C GLU A 562 -14.02 18.56 -17.54
N ASP A 563 -14.20 19.47 -16.58
CA ASP A 563 -13.09 20.17 -15.94
C ASP A 563 -12.43 19.29 -14.86
N MET A 564 -13.12 18.24 -14.38
CA MET A 564 -12.65 17.38 -13.31
C MET A 564 -12.16 16.01 -13.81
N PRO A 565 -11.22 15.38 -13.09
CA PRO A 565 -10.87 13.98 -13.30
C PRO A 565 -12.03 13.09 -12.84
N GLU A 566 -12.37 12.09 -13.64
CA GLU A 566 -13.47 11.15 -13.36
C GLU A 566 -13.26 10.41 -12.02
N GLU A 567 -12.02 10.09 -11.68
CA GLU A 567 -11.68 9.37 -10.45
C GLU A 567 -12.01 10.19 -9.19
N LEU A 568 -11.92 11.52 -9.26
CA LEU A 568 -12.33 12.39 -8.15
C LEU A 568 -13.85 12.48 -8.02
N LEU A 569 -14.60 12.23 -9.09
CA LEU A 569 -16.07 12.15 -9.04
C LEU A 569 -16.54 10.80 -8.48
N ASP A 570 -15.72 9.74 -8.57
CA ASP A 570 -16.08 8.43 -8.04
C ASP A 570 -15.84 8.25 -6.53
N LEU A 571 -15.04 9.13 -5.92
CA LEU A 571 -14.81 9.12 -4.47
C LEU A 571 -16.05 9.57 -3.70
N TRP A 572 -16.32 8.87 -2.61
CA TRP A 572 -17.35 9.24 -1.65
C TRP A 572 -16.73 9.60 -0.31
N ASP A 573 -17.14 10.74 0.24
CA ASP A 573 -16.78 11.20 1.58
C ASP A 573 -18.06 11.55 2.35
N PRO A 574 -18.34 10.88 3.48
CA PRO A 574 -19.57 11.11 4.26
C PRO A 574 -19.68 12.52 4.84
N ASP A 575 -18.57 13.25 4.97
CA ASP A 575 -18.58 14.60 5.55
C ASP A 575 -18.94 15.69 4.52
N TYR A 576 -18.98 15.35 3.23
CA TYR A 576 -19.25 16.27 2.13
C TYR A 576 -20.43 15.81 1.26
N GLU A 577 -21.63 15.73 1.87
CA GLU A 577 -22.88 15.36 1.22
C GLU A 577 -23.31 16.41 0.16
N MET A 578 -22.82 16.27 -1.07
CA MET A 578 -23.15 17.20 -2.17
C MET A 578 -24.56 16.94 -2.73
N LEU A 579 -24.87 15.68 -3.03
CA LEU A 579 -26.18 15.23 -3.51
C LEU A 579 -26.73 14.14 -2.59
N ILE A 580 -28.02 14.24 -2.26
CA ILE A 580 -28.74 13.21 -1.52
C ILE A 580 -29.80 12.61 -2.44
N GLY A 581 -29.67 11.33 -2.74
CA GLY A 581 -30.68 10.53 -3.40
C GLY A 581 -31.64 9.91 -2.37
N VAL A 582 -32.93 9.98 -2.63
CA VAL A 582 -33.96 9.35 -1.80
C VAL A 582 -34.83 8.48 -2.71
N ARG A 583 -34.85 7.19 -2.41
CA ARG A 583 -35.76 6.25 -3.03
C ARG A 583 -36.86 5.92 -2.03
N VAL A 584 -38.10 6.02 -2.48
CA VAL A 584 -39.26 5.63 -1.67
C VAL A 584 -40.13 4.65 -2.40
N ARG A 585 -40.52 3.56 -1.74
CA ARG A 585 -41.52 2.62 -2.25
C ARG A 585 -42.78 2.67 -1.40
N LYS A 586 -43.85 3.30 -1.90
CA LYS A 586 -45.14 3.40 -1.20
C LYS A 586 -45.66 1.98 -0.91
N ARG A 587 -45.95 1.67 0.35
CA ARG A 587 -46.45 0.35 0.75
C ARG A 587 -47.72 0.00 -0.02
N PRO A 588 -47.88 -1.27 -0.46
CA PRO A 588 -49.18 -1.83 -0.75
C PRO A 588 -50.06 -1.69 0.51
N ALA A 589 -51.37 -1.52 0.35
CA ALA A 589 -52.29 -1.44 1.48
C ALA A 589 -52.37 -2.80 2.21
N THR A 590 -51.36 -3.16 3.02
CA THR A 590 -51.36 -4.24 4.03
C THR A 590 -49.98 -4.37 4.74
N GLY A 591 -49.95 -4.06 6.04
CA GLY A 591 -49.26 -4.82 7.11
C GLY A 591 -47.72 -4.93 7.18
N GLY A 592 -47.09 -3.92 7.78
CA GLY A 592 -46.01 -3.95 8.78
C GLY A 592 -44.94 -5.05 8.84
N ARG A 593 -43.67 -4.62 8.73
CA ARG A 593 -42.55 -5.10 9.56
C ARG A 593 -41.54 -3.95 9.76
N THR A 594 -41.03 -3.82 10.98
CA THR A 594 -40.13 -2.75 11.42
C THR A 594 -38.67 -3.10 11.14
N GLY A 595 -37.94 -2.23 10.45
CA GLY A 595 -36.49 -2.27 10.29
C GLY A 595 -35.96 -0.84 10.21
N SER A 596 -34.82 -0.57 10.85
CA SER A 596 -34.21 0.76 10.92
C SER A 596 -33.69 1.22 9.56
N ALA A 597 -33.82 2.51 9.25
CA ALA A 597 -33.15 3.13 8.10
C ALA A 597 -31.64 2.85 8.12
N ARG A 598 -31.11 2.19 7.09
CA ARG A 598 -29.67 1.87 6.96
C ARG A 598 -29.01 2.89 6.05
N LEU A 599 -28.00 3.59 6.57
CA LEU A 599 -27.01 4.30 5.75
C LEU A 599 -26.19 3.22 5.01
N ARG A 600 -26.10 3.28 3.67
CA ARG A 600 -25.34 2.32 2.84
C ARG A 600 -24.17 3.00 2.14
N LEU A 601 -23.03 2.32 2.09
CA LEU A 601 -21.90 2.64 1.21
C LEU A 601 -22.26 2.27 -0.25
N PRO A 602 -21.76 3.00 -1.26
CA PRO A 602 -22.19 2.84 -2.65
C PRO A 602 -21.65 1.60 -3.39
N PHE A 603 -20.75 0.78 -2.82
CA PHE A 603 -20.24 -0.45 -3.44
C PHE A 603 -19.87 -1.54 -2.42
N ASP A 604 -20.33 -2.78 -2.62
CA ASP A 604 -19.92 -3.99 -1.86
C ASP A 604 -19.19 -4.94 -2.84
N PRO A 605 -17.88 -4.77 -3.09
CA PRO A 605 -17.15 -5.57 -4.08
C PRO A 605 -17.04 -7.06 -3.68
N PRO A 606 -16.87 -7.98 -4.66
CA PRO A 606 -16.68 -9.41 -4.38
C PRO A 606 -15.43 -9.67 -3.54
N VAL A 607 -15.49 -10.65 -2.65
CA VAL A 607 -14.32 -11.09 -1.86
C VAL A 607 -14.04 -12.58 -2.10
N ILE A 608 -12.79 -12.94 -2.38
CA ILE A 608 -12.36 -14.34 -2.50
C ILE A 608 -11.71 -14.76 -1.18
N LEU A 609 -12.24 -15.82 -0.57
CA LEU A 609 -11.79 -16.36 0.71
C LEU A 609 -10.85 -17.55 0.46
N MET A 610 -9.71 -17.57 1.14
CA MET A 610 -8.71 -18.63 1.05
C MET A 610 -8.62 -19.40 2.35
N TYR A 611 -9.02 -20.66 2.31
CA TYR A 611 -8.82 -21.66 3.36
C TYR A 611 -7.68 -22.61 2.94
N HIS A 612 -7.21 -23.43 3.87
CA HIS A 612 -6.33 -24.57 3.54
C HIS A 612 -6.94 -25.84 4.13
N ARG A 613 -7.27 -25.81 5.42
CA ARG A 613 -7.75 -26.97 6.16
C ARG A 613 -9.02 -26.73 6.97
N VAL A 614 -9.84 -27.77 7.09
CA VAL A 614 -11.00 -27.82 8.00
C VAL A 614 -10.80 -28.96 8.99
N ALA A 615 -10.07 -28.71 10.07
CA ALA A 615 -9.67 -29.73 11.03
C ALA A 615 -9.42 -29.16 12.43
N ASP A 616 -9.63 -29.99 13.46
CA ASP A 616 -9.19 -29.72 14.82
C ASP A 616 -7.77 -30.26 15.01
N LEU A 617 -6.80 -29.36 14.94
CA LEU A 617 -5.40 -29.68 15.17
C LEU A 617 -4.98 -29.30 16.58
N ALA A 618 -4.14 -30.13 17.18
CA ALA A 618 -3.58 -29.84 18.48
C ALA A 618 -2.56 -28.69 18.43
N SER A 619 -1.85 -28.54 17.31
CA SER A 619 -0.93 -27.44 17.01
C SER A 619 -1.07 -27.07 15.54
N ASP A 620 -1.03 -25.77 15.24
CA ASP A 620 -1.11 -25.24 13.87
C ASP A 620 -0.17 -24.03 13.74
N PRO A 621 1.16 -24.26 13.69
CA PRO A 621 2.12 -23.15 13.70
C PRO A 621 1.97 -22.20 12.51
N GLN A 622 1.42 -22.68 11.40
CA GLN A 622 1.24 -21.94 10.15
C GLN A 622 -0.10 -21.22 10.05
N CYS A 623 -1.01 -21.41 11.01
CA CYS A 623 -2.36 -20.85 11.02
C CYS A 623 -3.20 -21.28 9.79
N LEU A 624 -3.08 -22.53 9.34
CA LEU A 624 -3.74 -23.05 8.14
C LEU A 624 -5.10 -23.69 8.41
N ALA A 625 -5.41 -24.05 9.66
CA ALA A 625 -6.59 -24.81 10.03
C ALA A 625 -7.72 -23.94 10.57
N VAL A 626 -8.91 -24.21 10.08
CA VAL A 626 -10.18 -23.74 10.67
C VAL A 626 -10.88 -24.95 11.27
N SER A 627 -11.34 -24.86 12.52
CA SER A 627 -12.09 -25.97 13.13
C SER A 627 -13.40 -26.24 12.37
N PRO A 628 -13.87 -27.49 12.28
CA PRO A 628 -15.14 -27.81 11.60
C PRO A 628 -16.33 -26.99 12.08
N SER A 629 -16.41 -26.70 13.38
CA SER A 629 -17.47 -25.85 13.95
C SER A 629 -17.39 -24.41 13.47
N ARG A 630 -16.17 -23.83 13.38
CA ARG A 630 -16.00 -22.46 12.88
C ARG A 630 -16.28 -22.38 11.39
N PHE A 631 -15.89 -23.39 10.63
CA PHE A 631 -16.17 -23.46 9.20
C PHE A 631 -17.69 -23.51 8.91
N ASP A 632 -18.46 -24.28 9.69
CA ASP A 632 -19.94 -24.25 9.59
C ASP A 632 -20.51 -22.86 9.90
N ASP A 633 -20.05 -22.22 10.98
CA ASP A 633 -20.45 -20.86 11.33
C ASP A 633 -20.08 -19.84 10.24
N HIS A 634 -18.92 -20.00 9.59
CA HIS A 634 -18.47 -19.18 8.46
C HIS A 634 -19.43 -19.35 7.27
N MET A 635 -19.76 -20.57 6.87
CA MET A 635 -20.66 -20.82 5.73
C MET A 635 -22.08 -20.30 6.01
N ARG A 636 -22.56 -20.42 7.26
CA ARG A 636 -23.83 -19.84 7.72
C ARG A 636 -23.82 -18.31 7.62
N LEU A 637 -22.73 -17.69 8.08
CA LEU A 637 -22.54 -16.24 7.99
C LEU A 637 -22.54 -15.78 6.52
N LEU A 638 -21.73 -16.41 5.67
CA LEU A 638 -21.60 -16.04 4.26
C LEU A 638 -22.94 -16.11 3.53
N SER A 639 -23.73 -17.16 3.79
CA SER A 639 -25.09 -17.32 3.27
C SER A 639 -26.03 -16.15 3.64
N SER A 640 -25.75 -15.43 4.74
CA SER A 640 -26.49 -14.23 5.14
C SER A 640 -25.91 -12.92 4.60
N LEU A 641 -24.61 -12.91 4.28
CA LEU A 641 -23.87 -11.71 3.89
C LEU A 641 -24.00 -11.40 2.40
N GLY A 642 -24.14 -12.41 1.55
CA GLY A 642 -23.87 -12.22 0.14
C GLY A 642 -24.32 -13.33 -0.78
N ARG A 643 -23.93 -13.20 -2.06
CA ARG A 643 -24.19 -14.21 -3.08
C ARG A 643 -22.94 -15.08 -3.31
N PRO A 644 -23.02 -16.41 -3.14
CA PRO A 644 -21.92 -17.28 -3.53
C PRO A 644 -21.69 -17.24 -5.06
N VAL A 645 -20.43 -17.20 -5.48
CA VAL A 645 -20.00 -17.24 -6.88
C VAL A 645 -18.91 -18.30 -7.03
N ALA A 646 -19.01 -19.14 -8.06
CA ALA A 646 -17.96 -20.09 -8.41
C ALA A 646 -16.79 -19.37 -9.09
N LEU A 647 -15.56 -19.73 -8.77
CA LEU A 647 -14.37 -19.06 -9.30
C LEU A 647 -14.28 -19.16 -10.83
N GLU A 648 -14.67 -20.28 -11.41
CA GLU A 648 -14.73 -20.47 -12.87
C GLU A 648 -15.54 -19.41 -13.62
N ASN A 649 -16.52 -18.77 -12.94
CA ASN A 649 -17.35 -17.72 -13.53
C ASN A 649 -16.74 -16.32 -13.38
N MET A 650 -15.71 -16.14 -12.54
CA MET A 650 -15.13 -14.82 -12.28
C MET A 650 -14.50 -14.19 -13.53
N ALA A 651 -13.90 -14.99 -14.42
CA ALA A 651 -13.33 -14.47 -15.67
C ALA A 651 -14.42 -13.83 -16.56
N ALA A 652 -15.52 -14.56 -16.79
CA ALA A 652 -16.64 -14.05 -17.57
C ALA A 652 -17.29 -12.81 -16.92
N ILE A 653 -17.49 -12.85 -15.59
CA ILE A 653 -18.07 -11.73 -14.82
C ILE A 653 -17.21 -10.46 -14.94
N MET A 654 -15.88 -10.59 -14.88
CA MET A 654 -14.96 -9.46 -14.99
C MET A 654 -14.90 -8.92 -16.43
N GLU A 655 -14.97 -9.80 -17.45
CA GLU A 655 -15.03 -9.42 -18.86
C GLU A 655 -16.35 -8.69 -19.23
N GLU A 656 -17.48 -9.10 -18.66
CA GLU A 656 -18.79 -8.45 -18.83
C GLU A 656 -18.88 -7.07 -18.14
N GLY A 657 -17.95 -6.76 -17.24
CA GLY A 657 -17.76 -5.44 -16.64
C GLY A 657 -18.74 -5.07 -15.51
N GLN A 658 -19.61 -5.99 -15.08
CA GLN A 658 -20.53 -5.80 -13.95
C GLN A 658 -20.22 -6.80 -12.83
N LEU A 659 -19.44 -6.37 -11.84
CA LEU A 659 -19.15 -7.20 -10.68
C LEU A 659 -20.41 -7.38 -9.80
N PRO A 660 -20.74 -8.60 -9.37
CA PRO A 660 -21.90 -8.86 -8.53
C PRO A 660 -21.69 -8.26 -7.13
N GLU A 661 -22.58 -7.37 -6.73
CA GLU A 661 -22.58 -6.80 -5.39
C GLU A 661 -22.71 -7.89 -4.33
N ARG A 662 -22.00 -7.71 -3.21
CA ARG A 662 -22.02 -8.61 -2.06
C ARG A 662 -21.65 -10.05 -2.42
N ALA A 663 -20.91 -10.29 -3.50
CA ALA A 663 -20.50 -11.63 -3.84
C ALA A 663 -19.35 -12.13 -2.95
N PHE A 664 -19.26 -13.45 -2.82
CA PHE A 664 -18.09 -14.11 -2.23
C PHE A 664 -17.76 -15.39 -2.99
N VAL A 665 -16.47 -15.74 -3.00
CA VAL A 665 -15.93 -16.97 -3.59
C VAL A 665 -15.17 -17.71 -2.50
N VAL A 666 -15.34 -19.03 -2.39
CA VAL A 666 -14.61 -19.86 -1.42
C VAL A 666 -13.55 -20.67 -2.14
N THR A 667 -12.31 -20.62 -1.66
CA THR A 667 -11.18 -21.37 -2.22
C THR A 667 -10.41 -22.10 -1.12
N PHE A 668 -9.78 -23.21 -1.47
CA PHE A 668 -8.87 -23.98 -0.62
C PHE A 668 -7.56 -24.22 -1.34
N ASP A 669 -6.42 -24.08 -0.65
CA ASP A 669 -5.10 -24.44 -1.20
C ASP A 669 -4.63 -25.80 -0.67
N ASP A 670 -3.56 -26.32 -1.28
CA ASP A 670 -2.85 -27.58 -1.01
C ASP A 670 -3.57 -28.91 -1.30
N GLY A 671 -4.87 -29.03 -1.02
CA GLY A 671 -5.66 -30.24 -1.27
C GLY A 671 -5.60 -31.30 -0.15
N TYR A 672 -5.64 -30.86 1.11
CA TYR A 672 -5.71 -31.76 2.27
C TYR A 672 -6.97 -32.65 2.24
N GLU A 673 -6.87 -33.85 2.80
CA GLU A 673 -7.97 -34.83 2.84
C GLU A 673 -9.24 -34.26 3.52
N ASP A 674 -9.05 -33.38 4.51
CA ASP A 674 -10.15 -32.73 5.22
C ASP A 674 -10.99 -31.77 4.36
N ASN A 675 -10.51 -31.33 3.19
CA ASN A 675 -11.32 -30.63 2.20
C ASN A 675 -12.47 -31.52 1.67
N LEU A 676 -12.23 -32.83 1.53
CA LEU A 676 -13.27 -33.79 1.13
C LEU A 676 -14.11 -34.25 2.32
N THR A 677 -13.48 -34.58 3.45
CA THR A 677 -14.21 -35.25 4.54
C THR A 677 -14.95 -34.29 5.47
N GLN A 678 -14.49 -33.04 5.59
CA GLN A 678 -15.07 -32.03 6.49
C GLN A 678 -15.67 -30.86 5.71
N ALA A 679 -14.94 -30.28 4.76
CA ALA A 679 -15.42 -29.07 4.06
C ALA A 679 -16.54 -29.33 3.05
N LYS A 680 -16.39 -30.33 2.16
CA LYS A 680 -17.37 -30.64 1.11
C LYS A 680 -18.81 -30.86 1.63
N PRO A 681 -19.06 -31.65 2.70
CA PRO A 681 -20.42 -31.82 3.23
C PRO A 681 -21.07 -30.52 3.70
N VAL A 682 -20.29 -29.62 4.31
CA VAL A 682 -20.78 -28.32 4.77
C VAL A 682 -21.06 -27.40 3.58
N LEU A 683 -20.17 -27.36 2.59
CA LEU A 683 -20.39 -26.60 1.35
C LEU A 683 -21.66 -27.06 0.61
N GLU A 684 -21.87 -28.38 0.51
CA GLU A 684 -23.08 -28.99 -0.06
C GLU A 684 -24.34 -28.63 0.74
N HIS A 685 -24.25 -28.61 2.07
CA HIS A 685 -25.37 -28.23 2.94
C HIS A 685 -25.85 -26.79 2.68
N TYR A 686 -24.93 -25.84 2.52
CA TYR A 686 -25.26 -24.43 2.25
C TYR A 686 -25.38 -24.08 0.76
N GLY A 687 -25.07 -25.02 -0.15
CA GLY A 687 -25.07 -24.77 -1.59
C GLY A 687 -24.01 -23.74 -2.03
N ILE A 688 -22.88 -23.69 -1.34
CA ILE A 688 -21.78 -22.75 -1.63
C ILE A 688 -20.77 -23.46 -2.55
N PRO A 689 -20.53 -22.95 -3.77
CA PRO A 689 -19.50 -23.47 -4.64
C PRO A 689 -18.12 -23.10 -4.10
N ALA A 690 -17.14 -23.98 -4.33
CA ALA A 690 -15.76 -23.74 -3.94
C ALA A 690 -14.77 -24.28 -4.98
N THR A 691 -13.55 -23.77 -4.96
CA THR A 691 -12.43 -24.31 -5.76
C THR A 691 -11.34 -24.80 -4.84
N VAL A 692 -10.91 -26.05 -4.99
CA VAL A 692 -9.79 -26.64 -4.23
C VAL A 692 -8.58 -26.74 -5.16
N PHE A 693 -7.56 -25.94 -4.90
CA PHE A 693 -6.28 -25.94 -5.60
C PHE A 693 -5.38 -27.03 -5.00
N VAL A 694 -4.97 -27.99 -5.82
CA VAL A 694 -4.28 -29.20 -5.34
C VAL A 694 -2.84 -29.22 -5.82
N THR A 695 -1.90 -29.51 -4.90
CA THR A 695 -0.50 -29.80 -5.26
C THR A 695 -0.39 -31.24 -5.74
N ALA A 696 -0.35 -31.43 -7.06
CA ALA A 696 -0.57 -32.74 -7.68
C ALA A 696 0.47 -33.81 -7.29
N GLY A 697 1.73 -33.43 -7.04
CA GLY A 697 2.80 -34.36 -6.68
C GLY A 697 2.72 -34.89 -5.25
N MET A 698 1.86 -34.30 -4.42
CA MET A 698 1.58 -34.79 -3.06
C MET A 698 0.45 -35.82 -3.03
N VAL A 699 -0.38 -35.88 -4.09
CA VAL A 699 -1.56 -36.74 -4.15
C VAL A 699 -1.17 -38.21 -4.10
N GLY A 700 -1.79 -38.94 -3.17
CA GLY A 700 -1.58 -40.38 -2.97
C GLY A 700 -0.23 -40.76 -2.35
N GLY A 701 0.58 -39.78 -1.91
CA GLY A 701 1.78 -40.03 -1.13
C GLY A 701 1.51 -40.20 0.36
N ASP A 702 2.39 -40.91 1.07
CA ASP A 702 2.36 -41.03 2.55
C ASP A 702 3.13 -39.89 3.26
N ARG A 703 3.51 -38.85 2.51
CA ARG A 703 4.33 -37.73 2.99
C ARG A 703 3.45 -36.55 3.41
N GLU A 704 3.85 -35.87 4.47
CA GLU A 704 3.34 -34.57 4.88
C GLU A 704 3.94 -33.45 4.00
N PHE A 705 3.31 -32.27 3.99
CA PHE A 705 4.00 -31.08 3.50
C PHE A 705 5.19 -30.76 4.41
N TRP A 706 6.19 -30.06 3.85
CA TRP A 706 7.46 -29.89 4.55
C TRP A 706 7.34 -29.08 5.85
N TRP A 707 6.35 -28.17 5.95
CA TRP A 707 6.07 -27.42 7.18
C TRP A 707 5.42 -28.31 8.26
N ASP A 708 4.49 -29.18 7.87
CA ASP A 708 3.85 -30.16 8.77
C ASP A 708 4.87 -31.20 9.26
N GLU A 709 5.77 -31.63 8.39
CA GLU A 709 6.86 -32.51 8.77
C GLU A 709 7.81 -31.80 9.73
N LEU A 710 8.19 -30.54 9.46
CA LEU A 710 9.06 -29.78 10.34
C LEU A 710 8.44 -29.60 11.74
N GLU A 711 7.13 -29.36 11.83
CA GLU A 711 6.38 -29.31 13.09
C GLU A 711 6.49 -30.66 13.82
N ARG A 712 6.21 -31.76 13.12
CA ARG A 712 6.31 -33.11 13.69
C ARG A 712 7.70 -33.43 14.22
N LEU A 713 8.74 -32.98 13.52
CA LEU A 713 10.13 -33.27 13.87
C LEU A 713 10.59 -32.45 15.08
N LEU A 714 10.17 -31.19 15.19
CA LEU A 714 10.76 -30.27 16.17
C LEU A 714 9.84 -29.95 17.35
N LEU A 715 8.54 -29.84 17.12
CA LEU A 715 7.61 -29.24 18.10
C LEU A 715 6.79 -30.27 18.87
N LEU A 716 6.66 -31.51 18.39
CA LEU A 716 5.95 -32.55 19.12
C LEU A 716 6.73 -33.08 20.35
N PRO A 717 6.02 -33.65 21.34
CA PRO A 717 6.63 -34.26 22.51
C PRO A 717 7.71 -35.30 22.17
N GLY A 718 8.63 -35.50 23.12
CA GLY A 718 9.75 -36.44 23.04
C GLY A 718 11.11 -35.77 23.02
N ARG A 719 12.15 -36.58 22.86
CA ARG A 719 13.56 -36.18 22.95
C ARG A 719 14.13 -35.74 21.60
N LEU A 720 14.95 -34.70 21.60
CA LEU A 720 15.80 -34.27 20.47
C LEU A 720 17.28 -34.27 20.90
N PRO A 721 18.25 -34.20 19.99
CA PRO A 721 19.63 -33.89 20.35
C PRO A 721 19.77 -32.47 20.90
N ASP A 722 20.73 -32.25 21.80
CA ASP A 722 20.91 -30.97 22.50
C ASP A 722 21.40 -29.83 21.60
N ARG A 723 22.09 -30.15 20.49
CA ARG A 723 22.70 -29.15 19.62
C ARG A 723 22.40 -29.42 18.14
N PHE A 724 21.93 -28.40 17.44
CA PHE A 724 21.81 -28.36 15.98
C PHE A 724 22.80 -27.35 15.41
N SER A 725 23.56 -27.73 14.39
CA SER A 725 24.51 -26.84 13.71
C SER A 725 24.34 -26.94 12.20
N VAL A 726 24.33 -25.79 11.53
CA VAL A 726 24.24 -25.68 10.06
C VAL A 726 25.18 -24.59 9.57
N THR A 727 25.91 -24.85 8.49
CA THR A 727 26.78 -23.86 7.85
C THR A 727 26.00 -23.10 6.78
N LEU A 728 25.89 -21.78 6.94
CA LEU A 728 25.31 -20.85 5.97
C LEU A 728 26.43 -20.01 5.34
N GLU A 729 26.15 -19.28 4.26
CA GLU A 729 27.14 -18.39 3.63
C GLU A 729 27.64 -17.28 4.57
N SER A 730 26.82 -16.90 5.56
CA SER A 730 27.14 -15.94 6.62
C SER A 730 27.98 -16.54 7.76
N GLY A 731 28.26 -17.84 7.75
CA GLY A 731 29.00 -18.57 8.78
C GLY A 731 28.22 -19.74 9.39
N GLU A 732 28.82 -20.40 10.38
CA GLU A 732 28.18 -21.49 11.11
C GLU A 732 27.13 -20.94 12.10
N THR A 733 25.88 -21.40 11.97
CA THR A 733 24.80 -21.12 12.92
C THR A 733 24.56 -22.35 13.78
N THR A 734 24.55 -22.16 15.10
CA THR A 734 24.27 -23.23 16.07
C THR A 734 23.09 -22.84 16.96
N VAL A 735 22.19 -23.79 17.20
CA VAL A 735 21.09 -23.67 18.17
C VAL A 735 21.27 -24.75 19.24
N GLU A 736 21.32 -24.34 20.50
CA GLU A 736 21.38 -25.23 21.67
C GLU A 736 20.00 -25.31 22.32
N LEU A 737 19.49 -26.52 22.54
CA LEU A 737 18.15 -26.76 23.08
C LEU A 737 18.13 -26.76 24.62
N GLY A 738 19.23 -27.15 25.27
CA GLY A 738 19.37 -27.14 26.71
C GLY A 738 18.27 -27.93 27.41
N ALA A 739 17.57 -27.30 28.35
CA ALA A 739 16.46 -27.93 29.08
C ALA A 739 15.30 -28.40 28.18
N HIS A 740 15.17 -27.84 26.97
CA HIS A 740 14.13 -28.21 25.99
C HIS A 740 14.55 -29.36 25.07
N THR A 741 15.65 -30.04 25.37
CA THR A 741 16.02 -31.32 24.74
C THR A 741 14.93 -32.38 24.96
N GLU A 742 14.27 -32.37 26.12
CA GLU A 742 13.08 -33.17 26.42
C GLU A 742 11.85 -32.25 26.43
N LEU A 743 10.78 -32.66 25.76
CA LEU A 743 9.50 -31.95 25.79
C LEU A 743 8.39 -32.93 26.17
N ASP A 744 7.76 -32.71 27.32
CA ASP A 744 6.64 -33.53 27.77
C ASP A 744 5.30 -33.07 27.19
N GLU A 745 4.30 -33.97 27.26
CA GLU A 745 2.94 -33.75 26.76
C GLU A 745 2.24 -32.53 27.36
N LYS A 746 2.52 -32.20 28.62
CA LYS A 746 1.85 -31.09 29.31
C LYS A 746 2.41 -29.76 28.79
N THR A 747 3.73 -29.64 28.81
CA THR A 747 4.47 -28.46 28.34
C THR A 747 4.20 -28.21 26.86
N TRP A 748 4.16 -29.26 26.04
CA TRP A 748 3.78 -29.14 24.63
C TRP A 748 2.37 -28.52 24.47
N ARG A 749 1.36 -28.99 25.21
CA ARG A 749 0.01 -28.41 25.13
C ARG A 749 -0.04 -26.95 25.54
N ASP A 750 0.73 -26.57 26.57
CA ASP A 750 0.83 -25.19 27.02
C ASP A 750 1.47 -24.28 25.95
N LEU A 751 2.29 -24.85 25.04
CA LEU A 751 2.97 -24.17 23.94
C LEU A 751 2.27 -24.30 22.59
N ALA A 752 1.26 -25.18 22.47
CA ALA A 752 0.71 -25.59 21.18
C ALA A 752 -0.07 -24.49 20.44
N ALA A 753 -0.45 -23.43 21.17
CA ALA A 753 -1.08 -22.23 20.62
C ALA A 753 -0.07 -21.28 19.92
N TRP A 754 1.24 -21.53 20.03
CA TRP A 754 2.26 -20.73 19.36
C TRP A 754 2.16 -20.83 17.84
N THR A 755 2.40 -19.71 17.17
CA THR A 755 2.39 -19.62 15.71
C THR A 755 3.60 -18.86 15.18
N VAL A 756 3.90 -19.01 13.89
CA VAL A 756 4.96 -18.24 13.22
C VAL A 756 4.67 -16.74 13.16
N LEU A 757 3.44 -16.31 13.47
CA LEU A 757 3.05 -14.91 13.54
C LEU A 757 3.43 -14.26 14.87
N ASP A 758 3.77 -15.04 15.89
CA ASP A 758 4.19 -14.51 17.18
C ASP A 758 5.57 -13.85 17.07
N GLU A 759 5.73 -12.71 17.74
CA GLU A 759 6.97 -11.92 17.74
C GLU A 759 8.14 -12.64 18.42
N THR A 760 7.83 -13.62 19.28
CA THR A 760 8.83 -14.31 20.11
C THR A 760 8.70 -15.83 19.98
N ASP A 761 9.82 -16.51 20.19
CA ASP A 761 9.89 -17.97 20.20
C ASP A 761 9.98 -18.45 21.66
N PRO A 762 9.00 -19.23 22.17
CA PRO A 762 8.92 -19.53 23.59
C PRO A 762 9.98 -20.52 24.07
N THR A 763 10.60 -21.25 23.15
CA THR A 763 11.69 -22.18 23.45
C THR A 763 12.68 -22.26 22.28
N PRO A 764 13.93 -22.71 22.48
CA PRO A 764 14.87 -22.96 21.38
C PRO A 764 14.38 -23.90 20.28
N ARG A 765 13.43 -24.82 20.55
CA ARG A 765 12.80 -25.64 19.51
C ARG A 765 12.00 -24.82 18.50
N HIS A 766 11.31 -23.78 18.97
CA HIS A 766 10.54 -22.84 18.14
C HIS A 766 11.48 -21.92 17.36
N THR A 767 12.59 -21.49 17.97
CA THR A 767 13.67 -20.77 17.25
C THR A 767 14.28 -21.61 16.14
N LEU A 768 14.55 -22.90 16.43
CA LEU A 768 15.05 -23.84 15.43
C LEU A 768 14.03 -24.08 14.31
N TYR A 769 12.75 -24.24 14.64
CA TYR A 769 11.67 -24.35 13.67
C TYR A 769 11.63 -23.12 12.75
N ARG A 770 11.64 -21.90 13.31
CA ARG A 770 11.59 -20.65 12.54
C ARG A 770 12.82 -20.48 11.64
N LEU A 771 14.01 -20.82 12.13
CA LEU A 771 15.24 -20.81 11.34
C LEU A 771 15.16 -21.78 10.16
N LEU A 772 14.85 -23.05 10.43
CA LEU A 772 14.77 -24.08 9.38
C LEU A 772 13.63 -23.81 8.41
N HIS A 773 12.50 -23.27 8.89
CA HIS A 773 11.40 -22.88 8.04
C HIS A 773 11.83 -21.83 7.02
N ARG A 774 12.53 -20.76 7.44
CA ARG A 774 13.05 -19.73 6.53
C ARG A 774 14.04 -20.30 5.50
N LEU A 775 14.92 -21.20 5.91
CA LEU A 775 15.90 -21.83 5.02
C LEU A 775 15.23 -22.75 4.00
N ILE A 776 14.32 -23.61 4.44
CA ILE A 776 13.62 -24.58 3.59
C ILE A 776 12.66 -23.88 2.62
N TYR A 777 12.01 -22.81 3.06
CA TYR A 777 11.15 -21.96 2.23
C TYR A 777 11.86 -21.43 0.98
N GLN A 778 13.16 -21.12 1.09
CA GLN A 778 13.97 -20.57 -0.02
C GLN A 778 14.41 -21.62 -1.04
N ILE A 779 14.21 -22.91 -0.75
CA ILE A 779 14.63 -23.99 -1.64
C ILE A 779 13.60 -24.15 -2.77
N GLY A 780 14.01 -23.81 -3.99
CA GLY A 780 13.15 -23.87 -5.17
C GLY A 780 12.82 -25.29 -5.64
N ASP A 781 13.77 -26.22 -5.57
CA ASP A 781 13.58 -27.59 -6.07
C ASP A 781 13.23 -28.60 -4.96
N ASP A 782 12.32 -29.54 -5.25
CA ASP A 782 11.87 -30.52 -4.25
C ASP A 782 12.99 -31.48 -3.82
N ALA A 783 13.91 -31.85 -4.72
CA ALA A 783 14.97 -32.83 -4.39
C ALA A 783 15.91 -32.32 -3.29
N THR A 784 16.35 -31.07 -3.40
CA THR A 784 17.15 -30.39 -2.36
C THR A 784 16.33 -30.26 -1.08
N ARG A 785 15.04 -29.89 -1.17
CA ARG A 785 14.15 -29.78 -0.02
C ARG A 785 14.05 -31.10 0.75
N GLN A 786 13.83 -32.20 0.04
CA GLN A 786 13.78 -33.55 0.62
C GLN A 786 15.12 -33.96 1.25
N SER A 787 16.24 -33.54 0.67
CA SER A 787 17.58 -33.82 1.22
C SER A 787 17.81 -33.08 2.55
N VAL A 788 17.38 -31.82 2.65
CA VAL A 788 17.43 -31.05 3.91
C VAL A 788 16.51 -31.66 4.96
N LEU A 789 15.27 -32.02 4.61
CA LEU A 789 14.36 -32.70 5.53
C LEU A 789 14.92 -34.06 5.99
N HIS A 790 15.61 -34.78 5.11
CA HIS A 790 16.29 -36.03 5.47
C HIS A 790 17.40 -35.79 6.51
N PHE A 791 18.18 -34.73 6.37
CA PHE A 791 19.17 -34.33 7.37
C PHE A 791 18.52 -34.02 8.72
N VAL A 792 17.44 -33.20 8.72
CA VAL A 792 16.72 -32.84 9.96
C VAL A 792 16.10 -34.08 10.62
N ARG A 793 15.49 -34.99 9.85
CA ARG A 793 14.97 -36.28 10.35
C ARG A 793 16.07 -37.11 11.03
N SER A 794 17.21 -37.24 10.35
CA SER A 794 18.34 -38.04 10.83
C SER A 794 18.93 -37.47 12.11
N TRP A 795 19.05 -36.14 12.19
CA TRP A 795 19.45 -35.45 13.41
C TRP A 795 18.41 -35.66 14.53
N ALA A 796 17.13 -35.43 14.26
CA ALA A 796 16.06 -35.56 15.25
C ALA A 796 15.85 -37.01 15.74
N GLY A 797 16.37 -38.01 15.03
CA GLY A 797 16.18 -39.43 15.35
C GLY A 797 14.73 -39.89 15.17
N ARG A 798 13.98 -39.27 14.25
CA ARG A 798 12.55 -39.52 14.03
C ARG A 798 12.28 -40.12 12.66
N GLU A 799 11.27 -41.00 12.59
CA GLU A 799 10.86 -41.68 11.35
C GLU A 799 10.25 -40.73 10.32
N ALA A 800 10.22 -41.16 9.06
CA ALA A 800 9.72 -40.39 7.92
C ALA A 800 8.20 -40.56 7.65
N THR A 801 7.48 -41.31 8.47
CA THR A 801 6.05 -41.56 8.26
C THR A 801 5.20 -40.36 8.69
N GLY A 802 4.40 -39.82 7.75
CA GLY A 802 3.49 -38.71 8.01
C GLY A 802 2.30 -39.08 8.91
N ARG A 803 1.75 -38.08 9.61
CA ARG A 803 0.55 -38.23 10.45
C ARG A 803 -0.69 -38.44 9.59
N LEU A 804 -1.57 -39.33 10.05
CA LEU A 804 -2.88 -39.55 9.41
C LEU A 804 -3.71 -38.27 9.33
N THR A 805 -3.57 -37.37 10.32
CA THR A 805 -4.30 -36.11 10.41
C THR A 805 -3.82 -35.02 9.44
N HIS A 806 -2.75 -35.27 8.68
CA HIS A 806 -2.11 -34.31 7.74
C HIS A 806 -2.04 -34.86 6.32
N ARG A 807 -2.85 -35.87 5.99
CA ARG A 807 -2.85 -36.50 4.67
C ARG A 807 -3.43 -35.56 3.62
N VAL A 808 -2.85 -35.67 2.42
CA VAL A 808 -3.36 -35.07 1.19
C VAL A 808 -4.29 -36.08 0.51
N LEU A 809 -5.24 -35.58 -0.28
CA LEU A 809 -6.16 -36.42 -1.06
C LEU A 809 -5.40 -37.42 -1.94
N GLY A 810 -5.92 -38.64 -2.06
CA GLY A 810 -5.50 -39.62 -3.06
C GLY A 810 -6.23 -39.47 -4.40
N PRO A 811 -5.76 -40.11 -5.49
CA PRO A 811 -6.33 -39.95 -6.84
C PRO A 811 -7.85 -40.18 -6.92
N LYS A 812 -8.36 -41.25 -6.30
CA LYS A 812 -9.81 -41.53 -6.26
C LYS A 812 -10.59 -40.49 -5.44
N GLN A 813 -9.95 -39.86 -4.47
CA GLN A 813 -10.57 -38.85 -3.61
C GLN A 813 -10.72 -37.53 -4.36
N ILE A 814 -9.79 -37.18 -5.25
CA ILE A 814 -9.93 -36.03 -6.18
C ILE A 814 -11.19 -36.17 -7.05
N GLY A 815 -11.43 -37.35 -7.62
CA GLY A 815 -12.67 -37.62 -8.37
C GLY A 815 -13.93 -37.38 -7.52
N ARG A 816 -13.95 -37.92 -6.29
CA ARG A 816 -15.08 -37.73 -5.34
C ARG A 816 -15.24 -36.28 -4.87
N LEU A 817 -14.15 -35.51 -4.82
CA LEU A 817 -14.21 -34.08 -4.50
C LEU A 817 -14.94 -33.33 -5.61
N ALA A 818 -14.68 -33.64 -6.88
CA ALA A 818 -15.34 -33.03 -8.03
C ALA A 818 -16.77 -33.55 -8.31
N GLU A 819 -17.15 -34.69 -7.73
CA GLU A 819 -18.50 -35.25 -7.86
C GLU A 819 -19.58 -34.28 -7.36
N GLY A 820 -20.65 -34.13 -8.15
CA GLY A 820 -21.76 -33.19 -7.88
C GLY A 820 -21.56 -31.81 -8.50
N GLY A 821 -20.34 -31.45 -8.93
CA GLY A 821 -20.07 -30.20 -9.65
C GLY A 821 -20.14 -28.92 -8.82
N LEU A 822 -20.34 -29.02 -7.50
CA LEU A 822 -20.30 -27.88 -6.59
C LEU A 822 -18.86 -27.47 -6.25
N VAL A 823 -17.93 -28.42 -6.21
CA VAL A 823 -16.50 -28.18 -5.93
C VAL A 823 -15.70 -28.36 -7.22
N GLU A 824 -15.00 -27.31 -7.61
CA GLU A 824 -14.04 -27.28 -8.72
C GLU A 824 -12.65 -27.74 -8.22
N VAL A 825 -11.91 -28.47 -9.05
CA VAL A 825 -10.50 -28.80 -8.80
C VAL A 825 -9.61 -27.85 -9.61
N GLY A 826 -8.78 -27.08 -8.91
CA GLY A 826 -7.76 -26.19 -9.47
C GLY A 826 -6.34 -26.75 -9.30
N ALA A 827 -5.37 -26.19 -10.03
CA ALA A 827 -3.97 -26.60 -9.91
C ALA A 827 -3.18 -25.69 -8.94
N HIS A 828 -2.33 -26.30 -8.11
CA HIS A 828 -1.42 -25.63 -7.17
C HIS A 828 0.02 -26.13 -7.33
N THR A 829 0.51 -26.14 -8.58
CA THR A 829 1.81 -26.74 -9.01
C THR A 829 1.94 -28.25 -8.76
N LEU A 830 3.08 -28.82 -9.15
CA LEU A 830 3.37 -30.23 -8.93
C LEU A 830 4.00 -30.44 -7.54
N THR A 831 4.95 -29.60 -7.11
CA THR A 831 5.72 -29.81 -5.87
C THR A 831 5.73 -28.59 -4.93
N HIS A 832 4.75 -27.70 -5.04
CA HIS A 832 4.61 -26.49 -4.23
C HIS A 832 5.87 -25.56 -4.20
N PRO A 833 6.54 -25.27 -5.33
CA PRO A 833 7.66 -24.33 -5.35
C PRO A 833 7.19 -22.87 -5.55
N VAL A 834 8.04 -21.92 -5.16
CA VAL A 834 7.93 -20.53 -5.64
C VAL A 834 8.30 -20.53 -7.13
N LEU A 835 7.31 -20.36 -8.03
CA LEU A 835 7.54 -20.53 -9.48
C LEU A 835 8.60 -19.58 -10.04
N SER A 836 8.63 -18.32 -9.59
CA SER A 836 9.64 -17.33 -10.01
C SER A 836 11.08 -17.71 -9.64
N ALA A 837 11.28 -18.60 -8.66
CA ALA A 837 12.59 -19.10 -8.25
C ALA A 837 13.10 -20.22 -9.18
N LEU A 838 12.24 -20.74 -10.05
CA LEU A 838 12.56 -21.83 -10.98
C LEU A 838 12.93 -21.30 -12.37
N GLY A 839 13.76 -22.07 -13.07
CA GLY A 839 13.99 -21.88 -14.51
C GLY A 839 12.72 -22.11 -15.33
N ALA A 840 12.66 -21.56 -16.54
CA ALA A 840 11.46 -21.60 -17.37
C ALA A 840 10.99 -23.03 -17.72
N ALA A 841 11.92 -23.97 -17.90
CA ALA A 841 11.58 -25.37 -18.18
C ALA A 841 10.93 -26.05 -16.98
N GLU A 842 11.46 -25.82 -15.78
CA GLU A 842 10.92 -26.31 -14.52
C GLU A 842 9.56 -25.68 -14.22
N GLN A 843 9.37 -24.36 -14.40
CA GLN A 843 8.06 -23.72 -14.26
C GLN A 843 7.01 -24.36 -15.17
N ARG A 844 7.34 -24.58 -16.45
CA ARG A 844 6.45 -25.26 -17.40
C ARG A 844 6.11 -26.67 -16.95
N ARG A 845 7.07 -27.43 -16.44
CA ARG A 845 6.84 -28.77 -15.90
C ARG A 845 5.90 -28.73 -14.70
N GLU A 846 6.14 -27.85 -13.74
CA GLU A 846 5.29 -27.68 -12.55
C GLU A 846 3.84 -27.35 -12.92
N ILE A 847 3.63 -26.51 -13.93
CA ILE A 847 2.31 -26.07 -14.39
C ILE A 847 1.60 -27.16 -15.22
N LEU A 848 2.26 -27.69 -16.25
CA LEU A 848 1.63 -28.59 -17.21
C LEU A 848 1.37 -29.98 -16.61
N GLU A 849 2.32 -30.51 -15.85
CA GLU A 849 2.19 -31.86 -15.30
C GLU A 849 1.17 -31.90 -14.15
N SER A 850 1.11 -30.85 -13.33
CA SER A 850 0.07 -30.75 -12.29
C SER A 850 -1.32 -30.72 -12.91
N ARG A 851 -1.51 -29.91 -13.96
CA ARG A 851 -2.77 -29.87 -14.71
C ARG A 851 -3.13 -31.24 -15.28
N ARG A 852 -2.19 -31.89 -15.99
CA ARG A 852 -2.43 -33.19 -16.65
C ARG A 852 -2.90 -34.26 -15.66
N LEU A 853 -2.22 -34.38 -14.52
CA LEU A 853 -2.55 -35.34 -13.48
C LEU A 853 -3.90 -35.05 -12.83
N LEU A 854 -4.19 -33.78 -12.55
CA LEU A 854 -5.47 -33.38 -11.94
C LEU A 854 -6.64 -33.60 -12.90
N GLU A 855 -6.48 -33.32 -14.20
CA GLU A 855 -7.50 -33.62 -15.22
C GLU A 855 -7.76 -35.14 -15.32
N GLU A 856 -6.70 -35.96 -15.23
CA GLU A 856 -6.79 -37.42 -15.21
C GLU A 856 -7.60 -37.94 -14.00
N TRP A 857 -7.35 -37.40 -12.81
CA TRP A 857 -8.02 -37.86 -11.58
C TRP A 857 -9.41 -37.26 -11.36
N ALA A 858 -9.61 -35.99 -11.72
CA ALA A 858 -10.90 -35.31 -11.60
C ALA A 858 -11.88 -35.70 -12.72
N GLY A 859 -11.37 -36.18 -13.86
CA GLY A 859 -12.18 -36.51 -15.05
C GLY A 859 -12.84 -35.29 -15.70
N ARG A 860 -12.31 -34.08 -15.46
CA ARG A 860 -12.81 -32.78 -15.95
C ARG A 860 -11.64 -31.85 -16.24
N SER A 861 -11.87 -30.80 -17.03
CA SER A 861 -10.85 -29.80 -17.33
C SER A 861 -10.53 -28.94 -16.09
N VAL A 862 -9.24 -28.69 -15.87
CA VAL A 862 -8.74 -27.84 -14.78
C VAL A 862 -8.42 -26.46 -15.36
N ARG A 863 -9.17 -25.43 -14.93
CA ARG A 863 -9.14 -24.09 -15.53
C ARG A 863 -8.62 -22.99 -14.61
N ALA A 864 -8.68 -23.20 -13.31
CA ALA A 864 -8.16 -22.26 -12.31
C ALA A 864 -6.79 -22.71 -11.77
N PHE A 865 -5.93 -21.73 -11.49
CA PHE A 865 -4.63 -21.92 -10.86
C PHE A 865 -4.52 -21.12 -9.56
N ALA A 866 -3.74 -21.58 -8.60
CA ALA A 866 -3.29 -20.74 -7.49
C ALA A 866 -1.77 -20.85 -7.35
N TYR A 867 -1.09 -19.72 -7.17
CA TYR A 867 0.36 -19.72 -6.98
C TYR A 867 0.70 -20.14 -5.55
N PRO A 868 1.59 -21.12 -5.33
CA PRO A 868 2.16 -21.38 -4.00
C PRO A 868 2.71 -20.11 -3.38
N TYR A 869 2.33 -19.84 -2.13
CA TYR A 869 2.61 -18.62 -1.36
C TYR A 869 1.99 -17.33 -1.93
N GLY A 870 1.94 -17.16 -3.25
CA GLY A 870 1.15 -16.20 -4.00
C GLY A 870 1.41 -14.71 -3.75
N GLY A 871 2.44 -14.37 -2.97
CA GLY A 871 2.84 -13.00 -2.67
C GLY A 871 3.67 -12.35 -3.77
N GLU A 872 4.03 -11.08 -3.58
CA GLU A 872 4.85 -10.33 -4.53
C GLU A 872 6.19 -11.05 -4.77
N GLY A 873 6.49 -11.31 -6.04
CA GLY A 873 7.69 -12.03 -6.44
C GLY A 873 7.55 -13.56 -6.46
N SER A 874 6.37 -14.16 -6.21
CA SER A 874 6.18 -15.62 -6.32
C SER A 874 5.99 -16.13 -7.75
N PHE A 875 5.65 -15.22 -8.67
CA PHE A 875 5.43 -15.46 -10.10
C PHE A 875 5.84 -14.21 -10.88
N THR A 876 6.08 -14.36 -12.19
CA THR A 876 6.44 -13.25 -13.10
C THR A 876 5.44 -13.16 -14.26
N ASP A 877 5.56 -12.13 -15.11
CA ASP A 877 4.77 -12.06 -16.35
C ASP A 877 5.06 -13.25 -17.28
N GLU A 878 6.27 -13.83 -17.20
CA GLU A 878 6.62 -15.07 -17.91
C GLU A 878 5.79 -16.25 -17.38
N THR A 879 5.69 -16.40 -16.05
CA THR A 879 4.83 -17.41 -15.42
C THR A 879 3.36 -17.25 -15.83
N VAL A 880 2.85 -16.02 -15.84
CA VAL A 880 1.48 -15.71 -16.32
C VAL A 880 1.31 -16.12 -17.78
N GLY A 881 2.30 -15.84 -18.63
CA GLY A 881 2.32 -16.29 -20.02
C GLY A 881 2.24 -17.81 -20.13
N MET A 882 3.01 -18.54 -19.32
CA MET A 882 2.97 -20.00 -19.29
C MET A 882 1.62 -20.56 -18.85
N LEU A 883 0.94 -19.93 -17.88
CA LEU A 883 -0.41 -20.33 -17.48
C LEU A 883 -1.44 -20.13 -18.60
N LYS A 884 -1.35 -19.01 -19.32
CA LYS A 884 -2.21 -18.75 -20.49
C LYS A 884 -1.95 -19.75 -21.61
N GLU A 885 -0.68 -20.02 -21.93
CA GLU A 885 -0.26 -21.02 -22.92
C GLU A 885 -0.72 -22.43 -22.52
N ALA A 886 -0.63 -22.75 -21.23
CA ALA A 886 -1.12 -24.02 -20.69
C ALA A 886 -2.64 -24.13 -20.76
N GLY A 887 -3.37 -23.02 -20.88
CA GLY A 887 -4.82 -22.95 -21.06
C GLY A 887 -5.61 -22.74 -19.77
N PHE A 888 -5.00 -22.15 -18.73
CA PHE A 888 -5.73 -21.68 -17.56
C PHE A 888 -6.50 -20.39 -17.89
N HIS A 889 -7.62 -20.15 -17.21
CA HIS A 889 -8.49 -19.00 -17.41
C HIS A 889 -8.31 -17.93 -16.34
N SER A 890 -7.94 -18.34 -15.13
CA SER A 890 -7.69 -17.45 -14.00
C SER A 890 -6.60 -18.02 -13.12
N ALA A 891 -5.95 -17.13 -12.36
CA ALA A 891 -5.02 -17.52 -11.33
C ALA A 891 -5.17 -16.65 -10.08
N ALA A 892 -5.20 -17.28 -8.91
CA ALA A 892 -5.33 -16.62 -7.63
C ALA A 892 -3.97 -16.36 -6.97
N ALA A 893 -3.82 -15.18 -6.39
CA ALA A 893 -2.67 -14.73 -5.60
C ALA A 893 -3.07 -14.60 -4.12
N THR A 894 -2.16 -14.19 -3.24
CA THR A 894 -2.43 -14.02 -1.80
C THR A 894 -2.45 -12.54 -1.37
N PHE A 895 -2.66 -11.62 -2.32
CA PHE A 895 -2.88 -10.21 -2.02
C PHE A 895 -4.22 -10.04 -1.31
N THR A 896 -4.23 -9.49 -0.10
CA THR A 896 -5.47 -9.15 0.61
C THR A 896 -6.16 -7.99 -0.10
N GLY A 897 -7.44 -8.14 -0.43
CA GLY A 897 -8.25 -7.10 -1.05
C GLY A 897 -9.52 -7.64 -1.70
N ALA A 898 -10.53 -6.79 -1.87
CA ALA A 898 -11.71 -7.13 -2.64
C ALA A 898 -11.41 -7.11 -4.15
N VAL A 899 -12.14 -7.90 -4.93
CA VAL A 899 -11.98 -7.97 -6.39
C VAL A 899 -12.52 -6.69 -7.02
N ARG A 900 -11.67 -6.04 -7.82
CA ARG A 900 -11.97 -4.83 -8.58
C ARG A 900 -12.00 -5.13 -10.07
N ARG A 901 -12.71 -4.30 -10.82
CA ARG A 901 -12.79 -4.42 -12.30
C ARG A 901 -11.42 -4.28 -12.96
N THR A 902 -10.49 -3.57 -12.33
CA THR A 902 -9.14 -3.31 -12.82
C THR A 902 -8.14 -4.43 -12.49
N ASP A 903 -8.54 -5.44 -11.72
CA ASP A 903 -7.63 -6.50 -11.30
C ASP A 903 -7.28 -7.45 -12.45
N ARG A 904 -6.11 -8.07 -12.35
CA ARG A 904 -5.63 -9.03 -13.34
C ARG A 904 -6.25 -10.40 -13.07
N LEU A 905 -6.91 -10.99 -14.07
CA LEU A 905 -7.50 -12.34 -13.98
C LEU A 905 -6.52 -13.45 -13.55
N PHE A 906 -5.23 -13.25 -13.79
CA PHE A 906 -4.14 -14.18 -13.42
C PHE A 906 -3.39 -13.75 -12.16
N ALA A 907 -3.98 -12.89 -11.34
CA ALA A 907 -3.50 -12.47 -10.03
C ALA A 907 -4.67 -11.99 -9.15
N LEU A 908 -5.73 -12.80 -9.04
CA LEU A 908 -6.92 -12.45 -8.27
C LEU A 908 -6.59 -12.35 -6.77
N PRO A 909 -6.97 -11.26 -6.08
CA PRO A 909 -6.71 -11.08 -4.65
C PRO A 909 -7.56 -12.04 -3.81
N ARG A 910 -7.03 -12.45 -2.64
CA ARG A 910 -7.70 -13.36 -1.70
C ARG A 910 -7.47 -12.94 -0.25
N LEU A 911 -8.53 -13.03 0.55
CA LEU A 911 -8.47 -12.91 2.00
C LEU A 911 -8.12 -14.27 2.62
N CYS A 912 -6.95 -14.37 3.25
CA CYS A 912 -6.54 -15.55 4.00
C CYS A 912 -7.38 -15.72 5.27
N VAL A 913 -8.16 -16.81 5.35
CA VAL A 913 -9.07 -17.06 6.48
C VAL A 913 -8.36 -17.92 7.53
N ARG A 914 -8.38 -17.43 8.77
CA ARG A 914 -7.86 -18.16 9.94
C ARG A 914 -9.01 -18.73 10.76
N ASN A 915 -8.72 -19.40 11.88
CA ASN A 915 -9.70 -19.99 12.81
C ASN A 915 -10.52 -18.94 13.61
N TRP A 916 -11.03 -17.93 12.91
CA TRP A 916 -11.81 -16.82 13.41
C TRP A 916 -13.21 -17.24 13.82
N SER A 917 -13.80 -16.52 14.75
CA SER A 917 -15.25 -16.48 14.97
C SER A 917 -15.98 -15.88 13.76
N ALA A 918 -17.30 -16.08 13.68
CA ALA A 918 -18.12 -15.46 12.64
C ALA A 918 -18.11 -13.92 12.69
N GLU A 919 -17.95 -13.33 13.88
CA GLU A 919 -17.85 -11.88 14.05
C GLU A 919 -16.52 -11.34 13.50
N GLU A 920 -15.41 -12.01 13.84
CA GLU A 920 -14.09 -11.67 13.30
C GLU A 920 -14.05 -11.82 11.78
N LEU A 921 -14.60 -12.93 11.22
CA LEU A 921 -14.67 -13.09 9.77
C LEU A 921 -15.49 -11.98 9.10
N ARG A 922 -16.62 -11.59 9.68
CA ARG A 922 -17.42 -10.46 9.18
C ARG A 922 -16.59 -9.18 9.14
N HIS A 923 -15.90 -8.88 10.23
CA HIS A 923 -15.05 -7.69 10.32
C HIS A 923 -13.95 -7.69 9.26
N GLN A 924 -13.29 -8.82 9.04
CA GLN A 924 -12.25 -8.95 8.02
C GLN A 924 -12.80 -8.78 6.59
N ILE A 925 -14.00 -9.31 6.31
CA ILE A 925 -14.67 -9.10 5.00
C ILE A 925 -15.05 -7.62 4.81
N GLU A 926 -15.57 -6.97 5.84
CA GLU A 926 -15.95 -5.55 5.79
C GLU A 926 -14.72 -4.65 5.62
N ALA A 927 -13.63 -4.92 6.33
CA ALA A 927 -12.35 -4.23 6.14
C ALA A 927 -11.80 -4.42 4.71
N CYS A 928 -11.81 -5.66 4.22
CA CYS A 928 -11.35 -6.02 2.87
C CYS A 928 -12.12 -5.30 1.75
N ARG A 929 -13.39 -4.93 1.99
CA ARG A 929 -14.21 -4.15 1.05
C ARG A 929 -14.00 -2.64 1.15
N ALA A 930 -13.49 -2.16 2.28
CA ALA A 930 -13.25 -0.75 2.53
C ALA A 930 -11.89 -0.27 2.00
N GLU A 931 -10.91 -1.19 1.91
CA GLU A 931 -9.59 -0.99 1.29
C GLU A 931 -9.66 -0.88 -0.23
#